data_AF-A0A1F4DH33-F1
#
_entry.id   AF-A0A1F4DH33-F1
#
_cell.length_a   1.000
_cell.length_b   1.000
_cell.length_c   1.000
_cell.angle_alpha   90.00
_cell.angle_beta   90.00
_cell.angle_gamma   90.00
#
_symmetry.space_group_name_H-M   'P 1'
#
loop_
_entity.id
_entity.type
_entity.pdbx_description
1 polymer ?
#
loop_
_entity_poly.entity_id
_entity_poly.type
_entity_poly.pdbx_seq_one_letter_code
_entity_poly.pdbx_strand_id
1 'polypeptide(L)'
;MELASADGLRPDREFWNPRVEVMSREELKALQFKKLKKQLKYNYENSIFYKRSFDNAGIKPGDIRSWDDFALVPIMTKDDQRQCQEESLERFGHPYGVLACAPMHNIVRNSATSGTTGTPTLYTLTRRDVQVIRELSARKFWRMGLRPGDRVLHAMALSMFTGGVPVCDTLQEYGVCVIPVGSESGIRRVLQFIDLCKPHYIRCTPSTAEHLLRKCPEILGKQATALGLKGMLVSGESGGGVLEVRKRIKDGFGLQYLFDNIGGSHVFQAYSCPETADSLDYKGMHLVSEDYCILELLDPVTKKPLELTEGATGEMIYTYIDWEGTPLLRYRLGDMLTVSFKPCECRDPRMRFNIIGRADDMLIVKGINLYPEALKKVVLAFMPRVTGEVRILLDAPGPKVEPPLKIQVESGQGVSQADLALLDREMKDQIRSLLRINPDIEFVPPNTFELKEQKTKLVIKRYEQRAEPKTATPIREEPKAKTPGSISYGDATMDADKLDISQIVREHYGLIGVHEFPFFCIGRQGGRTAVEILTRALIAEGKSVYLGQNLGRRSLGTNTMVVRFGNNGSIPPGMSVSHPSGMMFMHETLVWPDHAGLDYSQIRRPEFVKTFRSGTLMVCTSRAPEEVEYPIDFEGTVATVDAEAVFSEKLSIQPAPSGITALGLFVAATGDLVSIEAIKEATLGYERLSKRVRELNAACIQVAYERTRVLRNAKIKGRFSTEEFNAIAGRQPSSEFITSLEKSASTSWREFLPVCDVGKCVCAECIAAYSCPEGVITWRDEEFSLDYDFCKGCGTCAQECPENAMTMVLAETVLGNIAKGRQDQLIGSGGH
;
A
#
# COMPACT_ATOMS: atom_id res chain seq x y z
N MET A 1 34.94 -14.83 2.12
CA MET A 1 34.21 -13.79 1.38
C MET A 1 34.78 -12.46 1.85
N GLU A 2 35.88 -12.02 1.22
CA GLU A 2 36.39 -10.66 1.44
C GLU A 2 35.45 -9.70 0.70
N LEU A 3 34.38 -9.28 1.38
CA LEU A 3 33.57 -8.14 0.97
C LEU A 3 34.47 -6.90 1.10
N ALA A 4 34.87 -6.33 -0.04
CA ALA A 4 35.60 -5.06 -0.16
C ALA A 4 36.64 -4.82 0.96
N SER A 5 37.62 -5.71 1.11
CA SER A 5 38.74 -5.48 2.03
C SER A 5 39.74 -4.47 1.44
N ALA A 6 40.10 -3.49 2.28
CA ALA A 6 41.31 -2.67 2.29
C ALA A 6 41.44 -1.40 1.41
N ASP A 7 40.74 -1.21 0.28
CA ASP A 7 41.12 -0.14 -0.68
C ASP A 7 40.24 1.13 -0.75
N GLY A 8 39.18 1.23 0.05
CA GLY A 8 38.22 2.35 -0.01
C GLY A 8 37.39 2.38 -1.31
N LEU A 9 36.24 3.06 -1.28
CA LEU A 9 35.38 3.24 -2.47
C LEU A 9 36.04 4.24 -3.42
N ARG A 10 36.92 3.78 -4.32
CA ARG A 10 37.53 4.64 -5.35
C ARG A 10 36.52 4.95 -6.47
N PRO A 11 36.16 6.22 -6.73
CA PRO A 11 35.09 6.59 -7.68
C PRO A 11 35.38 6.25 -9.17
N ASP A 12 36.66 6.06 -9.51
CA ASP A 12 37.22 5.86 -10.85
C ASP A 12 37.21 4.39 -11.33
N ARG A 13 36.83 3.46 -10.45
CA ARG A 13 36.78 2.03 -10.79
C ARG A 13 35.74 1.74 -11.89
N GLU A 14 36.06 0.91 -12.88
CA GLU A 14 35.14 0.59 -13.98
C GLU A 14 34.10 -0.50 -13.62
N PHE A 15 34.51 -1.49 -12.81
CA PHE A 15 33.68 -2.61 -12.36
C PHE A 15 33.65 -2.67 -10.83
N TRP A 16 32.50 -3.00 -10.24
CA TRP A 16 32.36 -3.11 -8.78
C TRP A 16 33.08 -4.34 -8.21
N ASN A 17 33.10 -5.43 -8.95
CA ASN A 17 33.71 -6.71 -8.65
C ASN A 17 34.32 -7.31 -9.94
N PRO A 18 35.49 -6.82 -10.38
CA PRO A 18 36.13 -7.25 -11.62
C PRO A 18 36.48 -8.74 -11.58
N ARG A 19 36.75 -9.32 -10.39
CA ARG A 19 37.05 -10.76 -10.26
C ARG A 19 35.96 -11.64 -10.86
N VAL A 20 34.71 -11.19 -10.84
CA VAL A 20 33.58 -11.93 -11.41
C VAL A 20 33.07 -11.25 -12.68
N GLU A 21 32.94 -9.93 -12.69
CA GLU A 21 32.35 -9.17 -13.81
C GLU A 21 33.10 -9.32 -15.13
N VAL A 22 34.42 -9.57 -15.10
CA VAL A 22 35.22 -9.76 -16.32
C VAL A 22 35.52 -11.22 -16.68
N MET A 23 34.90 -12.19 -15.97
CA MET A 23 35.06 -13.61 -16.30
C MET A 23 34.61 -13.91 -17.73
N SER A 24 35.38 -14.75 -18.42
CA SER A 24 34.98 -15.32 -19.70
C SER A 24 33.71 -16.17 -19.58
N ARG A 25 33.03 -16.43 -20.70
CA ARG A 25 31.82 -17.28 -20.70
C ARG A 25 32.13 -18.71 -20.23
N GLU A 26 33.32 -19.23 -20.52
CA GLU A 26 33.76 -20.56 -20.10
C GLU A 26 33.97 -20.64 -18.58
N GLU A 27 34.70 -19.67 -18.01
CA GLU A 27 34.90 -19.57 -16.56
C GLU A 27 33.57 -19.40 -15.82
N LEU A 28 32.67 -18.56 -16.36
CA LEU A 28 31.35 -18.33 -15.79
C LEU A 28 30.50 -19.60 -15.83
N LYS A 29 30.45 -20.32 -16.95
CA LYS A 29 29.74 -21.61 -17.05
C LYS A 29 30.28 -22.65 -16.07
N ALA A 30 31.61 -22.72 -15.91
CA ALA A 30 32.23 -23.62 -14.93
C ALA A 30 31.87 -23.25 -13.49
N LEU A 31 31.86 -21.96 -13.15
CA LEU A 31 31.44 -21.45 -11.85
C LEU A 31 29.96 -21.75 -11.58
N GLN A 32 29.09 -21.47 -12.56
CA GLN A 32 27.66 -21.76 -12.49
C GLN A 32 27.41 -23.24 -12.22
N PHE A 33 28.04 -24.15 -12.97
CA PHE A 33 27.85 -25.58 -12.80
C PHE A 33 28.34 -26.08 -11.43
N LYS A 34 29.47 -25.53 -10.95
CA LYS A 34 29.99 -25.83 -9.60
C LYS A 34 29.01 -25.40 -8.50
N LYS A 35 28.43 -24.20 -8.60
CA LYS A 35 27.44 -23.70 -7.63
C LYS A 35 26.11 -24.44 -7.75
N LEU A 36 25.67 -24.76 -8.97
CA LEU A 36 24.45 -25.50 -9.24
C LEU A 36 24.44 -26.85 -8.52
N LYS A 37 25.50 -27.65 -8.65
CA LYS A 37 25.59 -28.95 -7.95
C LYS A 37 25.42 -28.83 -6.43
N LYS A 38 25.99 -27.78 -5.83
CA LYS A 38 25.81 -27.50 -4.40
C LYS A 38 24.37 -27.09 -4.08
N GLN A 39 23.77 -26.24 -4.91
CA GLN A 39 22.40 -25.79 -4.73
C GLN A 39 21.39 -26.95 -4.86
N LEU A 40 21.54 -27.81 -5.86
CA LEU A 40 20.66 -28.95 -6.07
C LEU A 40 20.66 -29.89 -4.86
N LYS A 41 21.85 -30.18 -4.32
CA LYS A 41 22.01 -30.97 -3.11
C LYS A 41 21.34 -30.28 -1.91
N TYR A 42 21.62 -28.99 -1.70
CA TYR A 42 21.05 -28.22 -0.60
C TYR A 42 19.53 -28.17 -0.65
N ASN A 43 18.94 -27.89 -1.82
CA ASN A 43 17.50 -27.88 -2.02
C ASN A 43 16.87 -29.24 -1.71
N TYR A 44 17.45 -30.32 -2.22
CA TYR A 44 16.96 -31.68 -2.03
C TYR A 44 16.99 -32.11 -0.55
N GLU A 45 18.02 -31.71 0.19
CA GLU A 45 18.20 -32.09 1.59
C GLU A 45 17.33 -31.27 2.55
N ASN A 46 16.98 -30.03 2.21
CA ASN A 46 16.41 -29.07 3.17
C ASN A 46 15.00 -28.58 2.84
N SER A 47 14.47 -28.80 1.62
CA SER A 47 13.10 -28.42 1.27
C SER A 47 12.22 -29.64 1.02
N ILE A 48 11.04 -29.64 1.64
CA ILE A 48 10.01 -30.67 1.45
C ILE A 48 9.56 -30.70 -0.02
N PHE A 49 9.34 -29.52 -0.61
CA PHE A 49 8.96 -29.40 -2.03
C PHE A 49 10.01 -30.00 -2.96
N TYR A 50 11.28 -29.60 -2.84
CA TYR A 50 12.32 -30.07 -3.75
C TYR A 50 12.64 -31.55 -3.57
N LYS A 51 12.64 -32.06 -2.33
CA LYS A 51 12.77 -33.49 -2.10
C LYS A 51 11.67 -34.28 -2.82
N ARG A 52 10.41 -33.87 -2.65
CA ARG A 52 9.25 -34.48 -3.32
C ARG A 52 9.35 -34.37 -4.84
N SER A 53 9.72 -33.21 -5.36
CA SER A 53 9.85 -32.94 -6.80
C SER A 53 10.89 -33.87 -7.46
N PHE A 54 12.07 -34.01 -6.85
CA PHE A 54 13.12 -34.90 -7.34
C PHE A 54 12.75 -36.38 -7.22
N ASP A 55 12.20 -36.78 -6.07
CA ASP A 55 11.78 -38.16 -5.83
C ASP A 55 10.67 -38.59 -6.82
N ASN A 56 9.70 -37.72 -7.11
CA ASN A 56 8.65 -37.96 -8.09
C ASN A 56 9.17 -38.04 -9.53
N ALA A 57 10.22 -37.29 -9.86
CA ALA A 57 10.90 -37.36 -11.15
C ALA A 57 11.86 -38.54 -11.26
N GLY A 58 12.06 -39.31 -10.17
CA GLY A 58 12.96 -40.46 -10.16
C GLY A 58 14.45 -40.09 -10.24
N ILE A 59 14.83 -38.86 -9.87
CA ILE A 59 16.21 -38.36 -9.96
C ILE A 59 16.76 -37.95 -8.59
N LYS A 60 18.08 -37.98 -8.44
CA LYS A 60 18.83 -37.44 -7.29
C LYS A 60 19.78 -36.33 -7.76
N PRO A 61 20.19 -35.41 -6.87
CA PRO A 61 21.14 -34.36 -7.22
C PRO A 61 22.45 -34.87 -7.85
N GLY A 62 22.90 -36.08 -7.48
CA GLY A 62 24.12 -36.70 -8.01
C GLY A 62 24.02 -37.21 -9.46
N ASP A 63 22.81 -37.29 -10.02
CA ASP A 63 22.58 -37.69 -11.41
C ASP A 63 22.85 -36.54 -12.39
N ILE A 64 22.89 -35.29 -11.90
CA ILE A 64 23.13 -34.10 -12.71
C ILE A 64 24.64 -33.88 -12.87
N ARG A 65 25.22 -34.44 -13.94
CA ARG A 65 26.67 -34.44 -14.21
C ARG A 65 27.07 -33.50 -15.35
N SER A 66 26.10 -33.07 -16.14
CA SER A 66 26.24 -32.14 -17.26
C SER A 66 25.10 -31.11 -17.30
N TRP A 67 25.21 -30.14 -18.20
CA TRP A 67 24.12 -29.20 -18.49
C TRP A 67 22.93 -29.86 -19.20
N ASP A 68 23.17 -30.94 -19.95
CA ASP A 68 22.10 -31.71 -20.59
C ASP A 68 21.28 -32.45 -19.53
N ASP A 69 21.94 -33.03 -18.52
CA ASP A 69 21.26 -33.68 -17.39
C ASP A 69 20.41 -32.68 -16.59
N PHE A 70 20.82 -31.41 -16.54
CA PHE A 70 20.07 -30.38 -15.82
C PHE A 70 18.65 -30.19 -16.38
N ALA A 71 18.42 -30.52 -17.66
CA ALA A 71 17.09 -30.50 -18.25
C ALA A 71 16.13 -31.52 -17.62
N LEU A 72 16.64 -32.55 -16.92
CA LEU A 72 15.84 -33.54 -16.18
C LEU A 72 15.21 -32.96 -14.90
N VAL A 73 15.80 -31.89 -14.34
CA VAL A 73 15.26 -31.23 -13.15
C VAL A 73 13.89 -30.62 -13.48
N PRO A 74 12.83 -30.91 -12.72
CA PRO A 74 11.49 -30.38 -12.99
C PRO A 74 11.43 -28.85 -12.96
N ILE A 75 10.56 -28.29 -13.81
CA ILE A 75 10.24 -26.86 -13.81
C ILE A 75 9.35 -26.53 -12.62
N MET A 76 9.63 -25.41 -11.96
CA MET A 76 8.79 -24.84 -10.89
C MET A 76 7.95 -23.68 -11.43
N THR A 77 6.68 -23.60 -11.05
CA THR A 77 5.75 -22.54 -11.44
C THR A 77 5.33 -21.66 -10.26
N LYS A 78 4.65 -20.54 -10.56
CA LYS A 78 4.01 -19.70 -9.53
C LYS A 78 2.95 -20.46 -8.73
N ASP A 79 2.22 -21.38 -9.38
CA ASP A 79 1.16 -22.12 -8.71
C ASP A 79 1.73 -23.16 -7.76
N ASP A 80 2.85 -23.80 -8.10
CA ASP A 80 3.60 -24.65 -7.17
C ASP A 80 4.02 -23.87 -5.92
N GLN A 81 4.49 -22.63 -6.10
CA GLN A 81 4.87 -21.76 -4.98
C GLN A 81 3.67 -21.42 -4.07
N ARG A 82 2.50 -21.12 -4.65
CA ARG A 82 1.28 -20.83 -3.90
C ARG A 82 0.79 -22.05 -3.13
N GLN A 83 0.77 -23.21 -3.76
CA GLN A 83 0.42 -24.48 -3.10
C GLN A 83 1.38 -24.79 -1.94
N CYS A 84 2.68 -24.54 -2.11
CA CYS A 84 3.64 -24.67 -1.01
C CYS A 84 3.33 -23.73 0.15
N GLN A 85 2.90 -22.49 -0.12
CA GLN A 85 2.52 -21.54 0.92
C GLN A 85 1.26 -21.98 1.67
N GLU A 86 0.26 -22.46 0.95
CA GLU A 86 -0.99 -23.00 1.53
C GLU A 86 -0.71 -24.22 2.40
N GLU A 87 0.03 -25.22 1.87
CA GLU A 87 0.46 -26.41 2.60
C GLU A 87 1.28 -26.01 3.86
N SER A 88 2.12 -24.98 3.74
CA SER A 88 2.90 -24.49 4.88
C SER A 88 2.03 -23.85 5.97
N LEU A 89 1.02 -23.06 5.59
CA LEU A 89 0.09 -22.43 6.52
C LEU A 89 -0.68 -23.49 7.31
N GLU A 90 -1.19 -24.51 6.64
CA GLU A 90 -1.92 -25.62 7.26
C GLU A 90 -1.01 -26.42 8.20
N ARG A 91 0.19 -26.76 7.75
CA ARG A 91 1.08 -27.68 8.47
C ARG A 91 1.90 -27.04 9.58
N PHE A 92 2.31 -25.78 9.40
CA PHE A 92 3.29 -25.10 10.27
C PHE A 92 2.76 -23.79 10.86
N GLY A 93 1.55 -23.34 10.49
CA GLY A 93 1.01 -22.04 10.93
C GLY A 93 1.68 -20.82 10.30
N HIS A 94 2.54 -21.01 9.28
CA HIS A 94 3.22 -19.94 8.56
C HIS A 94 3.50 -20.34 7.09
N PRO A 95 3.62 -19.40 6.14
CA PRO A 95 3.58 -19.71 4.70
C PRO A 95 4.93 -20.16 4.09
N TYR A 96 5.89 -20.67 4.87
CA TYR A 96 7.28 -20.85 4.40
C TYR A 96 7.80 -22.29 4.42
N GLY A 97 7.35 -23.10 5.38
CA GLY A 97 8.05 -24.33 5.80
C GLY A 97 8.21 -25.43 4.74
N VAL A 98 7.35 -25.46 3.72
CA VAL A 98 7.43 -26.46 2.65
C VAL A 98 8.52 -26.13 1.62
N LEU A 99 8.71 -24.85 1.32
CA LEU A 99 9.61 -24.40 0.24
C LEU A 99 10.94 -23.85 0.74
N ALA A 100 10.96 -23.13 1.86
CA ALA A 100 12.19 -22.58 2.41
C ALA A 100 13.18 -23.70 2.77
N CYS A 101 14.46 -23.51 2.42
CA CYS A 101 15.54 -24.43 2.76
C CYS A 101 16.24 -24.02 4.06
N ALA A 102 16.42 -22.72 4.29
CA ALA A 102 17.01 -22.24 5.52
C ALA A 102 16.07 -22.46 6.73
N PRO A 103 16.60 -22.80 7.92
CA PRO A 103 15.84 -22.81 9.16
C PRO A 103 15.13 -21.46 9.39
N MET A 104 13.92 -21.50 9.96
CA MET A 104 13.11 -20.27 10.13
C MET A 104 13.83 -19.19 10.96
N HIS A 105 14.65 -19.55 11.95
CA HIS A 105 15.44 -18.60 12.74
C HIS A 105 16.55 -17.89 11.95
N ASN A 106 16.91 -18.37 10.76
CA ASN A 106 17.87 -17.72 9.86
C ASN A 106 17.20 -16.77 8.86
N ILE A 107 15.87 -16.81 8.73
CA ILE A 107 15.12 -15.91 7.86
C ILE A 107 15.04 -14.54 8.53
N VAL A 108 15.56 -13.52 7.84
CA VAL A 108 15.61 -12.13 8.34
C VAL A 108 14.70 -11.18 7.59
N ARG A 109 14.15 -11.60 6.45
CA ARG A 109 13.25 -10.78 5.64
C ARG A 109 12.33 -11.63 4.78
N ASN A 110 11.10 -11.15 4.63
CA ASN A 110 10.18 -11.61 3.61
C ASN A 110 9.98 -10.51 2.57
N SER A 111 9.96 -10.90 1.31
CA SER A 111 9.59 -10.04 0.19
C SER A 111 8.46 -10.69 -0.61
N ALA A 112 7.73 -9.88 -1.36
CA ALA A 112 6.66 -10.33 -2.24
C ALA A 112 6.83 -9.74 -3.63
N THR A 113 6.28 -10.41 -4.63
CA THR A 113 6.05 -9.77 -5.93
C THR A 113 4.89 -8.77 -5.81
N SER A 114 4.89 -7.74 -6.65
CA SER A 114 3.82 -6.71 -6.70
C SER A 114 2.50 -7.22 -7.30
N GLY A 115 2.26 -8.53 -7.31
CA GLY A 115 1.19 -9.17 -8.08
C GLY A 115 -0.19 -8.60 -7.78
N THR A 116 -0.96 -8.32 -8.84
CA THR A 116 -2.29 -7.68 -8.78
C THR A 116 -3.46 -8.67 -8.92
N THR A 117 -3.21 -9.98 -8.80
CA THR A 117 -4.24 -11.03 -8.95
C THR A 117 -3.90 -12.24 -8.06
N GLY A 118 -4.76 -12.51 -7.07
CA GLY A 118 -4.67 -13.69 -6.19
C GLY A 118 -3.68 -13.58 -5.03
N THR A 119 -3.38 -14.72 -4.40
CA THR A 119 -2.44 -14.84 -3.28
C THR A 119 -1.01 -14.49 -3.73
N PRO A 120 -0.32 -13.54 -3.05
CA PRO A 120 1.03 -13.13 -3.42
C PRO A 120 2.04 -14.25 -3.17
N THR A 121 3.07 -14.32 -4.02
CA THR A 121 4.20 -15.23 -3.82
C THR A 121 5.27 -14.58 -2.94
N LEU A 122 5.73 -15.31 -1.93
CA LEU A 122 6.65 -14.84 -0.91
C LEU A 122 8.07 -15.39 -1.13
N TYR A 123 9.05 -14.57 -0.78
CA TYR A 123 10.48 -14.84 -0.87
C TYR A 123 11.07 -14.65 0.52
N THR A 124 11.47 -15.75 1.16
CA THR A 124 12.23 -15.69 2.41
C THR A 124 13.70 -15.46 2.11
N LEU A 125 14.35 -14.60 2.88
CA LEU A 125 15.75 -14.21 2.70
C LEU A 125 16.51 -14.41 4.01
N THR A 126 17.66 -15.07 3.95
CA THR A 126 18.64 -15.07 5.03
C THR A 126 19.53 -13.81 4.98
N ARG A 127 20.39 -13.62 5.99
CA ARG A 127 21.39 -12.54 5.96
C ARG A 127 22.33 -12.68 4.76
N ARG A 128 22.70 -13.91 4.39
CA ARG A 128 23.53 -14.21 3.21
C ARG A 128 22.82 -13.76 1.93
N ASP A 129 21.55 -14.11 1.79
CA ASP A 129 20.74 -13.74 0.62
C ASP A 129 20.63 -12.22 0.45
N VAL A 130 20.41 -11.51 1.55
CA VAL A 130 20.39 -10.03 1.56
C VAL A 130 21.73 -9.46 1.09
N GLN A 131 22.86 -10.04 1.53
CA GLN A 131 24.19 -9.62 1.08
C GLN A 131 24.44 -9.92 -0.40
N VAL A 132 23.95 -11.05 -0.93
CA VAL A 132 24.01 -11.35 -2.36
C VAL A 132 23.21 -10.31 -3.17
N ILE A 133 21.99 -9.97 -2.74
CA ILE A 133 21.17 -8.94 -3.39
C ILE A 133 21.91 -7.60 -3.41
N ARG A 134 22.53 -7.22 -2.29
CA ARG A 134 23.30 -5.97 -2.15
C ARG A 134 24.45 -5.91 -3.13
N GLU A 135 25.28 -6.96 -3.18
CA GLU A 135 26.40 -7.08 -4.12
C GLU A 135 25.93 -6.96 -5.58
N LEU A 136 24.90 -7.70 -5.99
CA LEU A 136 24.41 -7.68 -7.37
C LEU A 136 23.79 -6.32 -7.75
N SER A 137 23.07 -5.71 -6.81
CA SER A 137 22.47 -4.40 -7.02
C SER A 137 23.54 -3.30 -7.06
N ALA A 138 24.60 -3.40 -6.26
CA ALA A 138 25.75 -2.49 -6.31
C ALA A 138 26.47 -2.56 -7.66
N ARG A 139 26.75 -3.76 -8.19
CA ARG A 139 27.29 -3.94 -9.57
C ARG A 139 26.41 -3.21 -10.58
N LYS A 140 25.10 -3.46 -10.53
CA LYS A 140 24.11 -2.85 -11.43
C LYS A 140 24.15 -1.31 -11.37
N PHE A 141 24.02 -0.73 -10.18
CA PHE A 141 23.97 0.73 -10.02
C PHE A 141 25.31 1.41 -10.30
N TRP A 142 26.44 0.75 -9.99
CA TRP A 142 27.77 1.21 -10.35
C TRP A 142 27.91 1.37 -11.86
N ARG A 143 27.44 0.37 -12.63
CA ARG A 143 27.45 0.39 -14.10
C ARG A 143 26.47 1.41 -14.70
N MET A 144 25.40 1.75 -14.00
CA MET A 144 24.48 2.84 -14.34
C MET A 144 25.04 4.24 -13.99
N GLY A 145 26.27 4.32 -13.48
CA GLY A 145 26.94 5.58 -13.20
C GLY A 145 26.59 6.24 -11.87
N LEU A 146 25.80 5.58 -11.00
CA LEU A 146 25.55 6.08 -9.64
C LEU A 146 26.84 5.97 -8.83
N ARG A 147 27.14 6.97 -8.01
CA ARG A 147 28.33 7.00 -7.15
C ARG A 147 27.97 7.44 -5.73
N PRO A 148 28.82 7.11 -4.73
CA PRO A 148 28.68 7.68 -3.40
C PRO A 148 28.57 9.21 -3.45
N GLY A 149 27.65 9.78 -2.66
CA GLY A 149 27.32 11.21 -2.70
C GLY A 149 26.22 11.60 -3.68
N ASP A 150 25.80 10.71 -4.58
CA ASP A 150 24.60 10.96 -5.38
C ASP A 150 23.33 10.97 -4.52
N ARG A 151 22.37 11.82 -4.89
CA ARG A 151 21.02 11.83 -4.30
C ARG A 151 20.04 11.15 -5.26
N VAL A 152 19.35 10.13 -4.79
CA VAL A 152 18.37 9.36 -5.56
C VAL A 152 16.99 9.45 -4.90
N LEU A 153 16.03 10.03 -5.60
CA LEU A 153 14.63 9.98 -5.18
C LEU A 153 14.01 8.65 -5.59
N HIS A 154 13.47 7.93 -4.61
CA HIS A 154 12.85 6.63 -4.82
C HIS A 154 11.33 6.76 -4.81
N ALA A 155 10.72 6.75 -6.00
CA ALA A 155 9.28 6.86 -6.23
C ALA A 155 8.67 5.51 -6.67
N MET A 156 9.07 4.44 -5.98
CA MET A 156 8.48 3.10 -6.10
C MET A 156 7.93 2.70 -4.73
N ALA A 157 6.89 1.88 -4.69
CA ALA A 157 6.21 1.49 -3.46
C ALA A 157 7.16 0.98 -2.37
N LEU A 158 7.12 1.59 -1.18
CA LEU A 158 7.97 1.25 -0.03
C LEU A 158 7.32 0.19 0.86
N SER A 159 7.07 -0.97 0.28
CA SER A 159 6.45 -2.12 0.95
C SER A 159 7.34 -3.37 0.82
N MET A 160 6.75 -4.55 1.03
CA MET A 160 7.37 -5.87 0.84
C MET A 160 7.80 -6.14 -0.61
N PHE A 161 7.46 -5.26 -1.55
CA PHE A 161 7.74 -5.45 -2.95
C PHE A 161 9.24 -5.40 -3.25
N THR A 162 9.67 -6.29 -4.14
CA THR A 162 11.07 -6.48 -4.46
C THR A 162 11.78 -5.20 -4.91
N GLY A 163 11.07 -4.32 -5.62
CA GLY A 163 11.58 -3.04 -6.08
C GLY A 163 11.56 -1.90 -5.06
N GLY A 164 11.06 -2.09 -3.84
CA GLY A 164 10.88 -1.04 -2.83
C GLY A 164 12.04 -0.92 -1.85
N VAL A 165 11.74 -1.19 -0.57
CA VAL A 165 12.69 -1.10 0.56
C VAL A 165 14.05 -1.80 0.29
N PRO A 166 14.11 -3.02 -0.27
CA PRO A 166 15.40 -3.69 -0.51
C PRO A 166 16.38 -2.90 -1.39
N VAL A 167 15.85 -2.13 -2.34
CA VAL A 167 16.66 -1.27 -3.21
C VAL A 167 17.14 -0.04 -2.44
N CYS A 168 16.30 0.52 -1.57
CA CYS A 168 16.69 1.65 -0.70
C CYS A 168 17.85 1.25 0.21
N ASP A 169 17.75 0.09 0.89
CA ASP A 169 18.80 -0.41 1.78
C ASP A 169 20.14 -0.57 1.06
N THR A 170 20.10 -1.11 -0.17
CA THR A 170 21.30 -1.30 -1.00
C THR A 170 21.94 0.03 -1.35
N LEU A 171 21.15 0.99 -1.84
CA LEU A 171 21.67 2.30 -2.23
C LEU A 171 22.29 3.04 -1.03
N GLN A 172 21.69 2.93 0.16
CA GLN A 172 22.24 3.51 1.38
C GLN A 172 23.59 2.91 1.76
N GLU A 173 23.71 1.58 1.74
CA GLU A 173 24.98 0.89 2.06
C GLU A 173 26.08 1.18 1.02
N TYR A 174 25.68 1.43 -0.21
CA TYR A 174 26.55 1.86 -1.31
C TYR A 174 27.02 3.33 -1.17
N GLY A 175 26.52 4.09 -0.20
CA GLY A 175 26.88 5.49 0.03
C GLY A 175 26.09 6.50 -0.81
N VAL A 176 24.98 6.06 -1.42
CA VAL A 176 24.02 6.94 -2.11
C VAL A 176 23.00 7.46 -1.11
N CYS A 177 22.73 8.77 -1.18
CA CYS A 177 21.69 9.41 -0.39
C CYS A 177 20.32 9.10 -1.01
N VAL A 178 19.54 8.23 -0.35
CA VAL A 178 18.19 7.87 -0.80
C VAL A 178 17.17 8.85 -0.20
N ILE A 179 16.26 9.35 -1.05
CA ILE A 179 15.07 10.13 -0.66
C ILE A 179 13.86 9.22 -0.88
N PRO A 180 13.43 8.44 0.13
CA PRO A 180 12.43 7.38 -0.03
C PRO A 180 11.01 7.96 0.03
N VAL A 181 10.52 8.50 -1.08
CA VAL A 181 9.19 9.13 -1.15
C VAL A 181 8.07 8.09 -1.25
N GLY A 182 8.31 6.99 -1.97
CA GLY A 182 7.30 5.97 -2.24
C GLY A 182 6.29 6.41 -3.30
N SER A 183 5.74 5.46 -4.06
CA SER A 183 4.69 5.75 -5.05
C SER A 183 3.36 6.13 -4.38
N GLU A 184 3.10 5.57 -3.19
CA GLU A 184 1.93 5.82 -2.34
C GLU A 184 1.79 7.28 -1.87
N SER A 185 2.87 8.07 -1.98
CA SER A 185 2.84 9.51 -1.68
C SER A 185 2.10 10.32 -2.75
N GLY A 186 1.88 9.75 -3.93
CA GLY A 186 1.25 10.42 -5.06
C GLY A 186 2.16 11.42 -5.78
N ILE A 187 1.81 11.69 -7.04
CA ILE A 187 2.59 12.50 -7.99
C ILE A 187 2.92 13.90 -7.46
N ARG A 188 1.97 14.55 -6.77
CA ARG A 188 2.17 15.89 -6.20
C ARG A 188 3.35 15.94 -5.22
N ARG A 189 3.40 15.00 -4.27
CA ARG A 189 4.48 14.95 -3.28
C ARG A 189 5.80 14.57 -3.92
N VAL A 190 5.79 13.64 -4.88
CA VAL A 190 7.00 13.27 -5.63
C VAL A 190 7.60 14.51 -6.31
N LEU A 191 6.81 15.29 -7.03
CA LEU A 191 7.27 16.54 -7.66
C LEU A 191 7.79 17.57 -6.65
N GLN A 192 7.08 17.78 -5.54
CA GLN A 192 7.50 18.69 -4.47
C GLN A 192 8.85 18.26 -3.86
N PHE A 193 9.08 16.96 -3.64
CA PHE A 193 10.35 16.47 -3.12
C PHE A 193 11.47 16.47 -4.15
N ILE A 194 11.17 16.28 -5.45
CA ILE A 194 12.19 16.52 -6.49
C ILE A 194 12.64 17.99 -6.42
N ASP A 195 11.69 18.92 -6.32
CA ASP A 195 12.02 20.34 -6.29
C ASP A 195 12.74 20.78 -5.01
N LEU A 196 12.35 20.22 -3.86
CA LEU A 196 12.93 20.53 -2.56
C LEU A 196 14.31 19.89 -2.37
N CYS A 197 14.43 18.59 -2.67
CA CYS A 197 15.63 17.81 -2.36
C CYS A 197 16.68 17.81 -3.48
N LYS A 198 16.31 18.33 -4.68
CA LYS A 198 17.19 18.41 -5.86
C LYS A 198 17.98 17.12 -6.11
N PRO A 199 17.32 15.96 -6.25
CA PRO A 199 18.03 14.70 -6.46
C PRO A 199 18.79 14.73 -7.79
N HIS A 200 19.91 14.01 -7.87
CA HIS A 200 20.59 13.80 -9.15
C HIS A 200 19.83 12.78 -10.01
N TYR A 201 19.25 11.75 -9.38
CA TYR A 201 18.48 10.73 -10.07
C TYR A 201 17.12 10.47 -9.44
N ILE A 202 16.18 9.96 -10.23
CA ILE A 202 14.91 9.41 -9.75
C ILE A 202 14.74 7.97 -10.21
N ARG A 203 14.20 7.12 -9.34
CA ARG A 203 13.76 5.75 -9.65
C ARG A 203 12.25 5.64 -9.58
N CYS A 204 11.62 5.24 -10.68
CA CYS A 204 10.15 5.12 -10.81
C CYS A 204 9.77 4.12 -11.92
N THR A 205 8.47 3.96 -12.22
CA THR A 205 8.03 3.28 -13.45
C THR A 205 8.06 4.25 -14.65
N PRO A 206 8.14 3.75 -15.90
CA PRO A 206 7.93 4.57 -17.09
C PRO A 206 6.62 5.38 -17.08
N SER A 207 5.50 4.76 -16.70
CA SER A 207 4.20 5.45 -16.57
C SER A 207 4.22 6.57 -15.54
N THR A 208 4.87 6.34 -14.39
CA THR A 208 5.05 7.37 -13.37
C THR A 208 5.87 8.54 -13.92
N ALA A 209 6.93 8.27 -14.68
CA ALA A 209 7.73 9.31 -15.31
C ALA A 209 6.91 10.17 -16.28
N GLU A 210 6.11 9.56 -17.15
CA GLU A 210 5.23 10.31 -18.06
C GLU A 210 4.16 11.11 -17.30
N HIS A 211 3.63 10.58 -16.20
CA HIS A 211 2.68 11.31 -15.36
C HIS A 211 3.33 12.52 -14.67
N LEU A 212 4.53 12.34 -14.10
CA LEU A 212 5.32 13.41 -13.50
C LEU A 212 5.62 14.52 -14.52
N LEU A 213 6.02 14.14 -15.75
CA LEU A 213 6.27 15.06 -16.85
C LEU A 213 5.05 15.93 -17.14
N ARG A 214 3.87 15.30 -17.24
CA ARG A 214 2.61 15.99 -17.56
C ARG A 214 2.13 16.91 -16.44
N LYS A 215 2.29 16.48 -15.19
CA LYS A 215 1.79 17.21 -14.01
C LYS A 215 2.75 18.25 -13.46
N CYS A 216 4.02 18.24 -13.87
CA CYS A 216 5.02 19.20 -13.39
C CYS A 216 4.61 20.68 -13.58
N PRO A 217 4.12 21.13 -14.75
CA PRO A 217 3.74 22.53 -14.94
C PRO A 217 2.55 22.94 -14.08
N GLU A 218 1.54 22.08 -13.96
CA GLU A 218 0.34 22.29 -13.14
C GLU A 218 0.67 22.38 -11.64
N ILE A 219 1.58 21.54 -11.15
CA ILE A 219 1.85 21.38 -9.71
C ILE A 219 2.94 22.33 -9.21
N LEU A 220 3.99 22.54 -10.01
CA LEU A 220 5.16 23.34 -9.61
C LEU A 220 5.26 24.68 -10.34
N GLY A 221 4.39 24.96 -11.30
CA GLY A 221 4.44 26.19 -12.10
C GLY A 221 5.68 26.29 -13.01
N LYS A 222 6.35 25.18 -13.31
CA LYS A 222 7.56 25.13 -14.16
C LYS A 222 7.65 23.83 -14.96
N GLN A 223 8.39 23.91 -16.07
CA GLN A 223 8.66 22.75 -16.92
C GLN A 223 9.54 21.73 -16.19
N ALA A 224 9.36 20.46 -16.50
CA ALA A 224 10.10 19.36 -15.87
C ALA A 224 11.62 19.42 -16.11
N THR A 225 12.06 20.04 -17.21
CA THR A 225 13.49 20.33 -17.48
C THR A 225 14.14 21.20 -16.40
N ALA A 226 13.38 22.08 -15.74
CA ALA A 226 13.88 22.94 -14.67
C ALA A 226 14.14 22.19 -13.35
N LEU A 227 13.79 20.90 -13.26
CA LEU A 227 14.06 20.06 -12.08
C LEU A 227 15.53 19.66 -11.97
N GLY A 228 16.32 19.75 -13.05
CA GLY A 228 17.76 19.52 -13.02
C GLY A 228 18.19 18.08 -12.74
N LEU A 229 17.36 17.10 -13.10
CA LEU A 229 17.68 15.68 -12.95
C LEU A 229 18.81 15.27 -13.92
N LYS A 230 19.88 14.68 -13.40
CA LYS A 230 20.97 14.08 -14.20
C LYS A 230 20.48 12.84 -14.94
N GLY A 231 19.71 11.98 -14.27
CA GLY A 231 19.17 10.79 -14.90
C GLY A 231 17.98 10.14 -14.20
N MET A 232 17.45 9.10 -14.83
CA MET A 232 16.29 8.38 -14.33
C MET A 232 16.47 6.87 -14.51
N LEU A 233 16.09 6.11 -13.48
CA LEU A 233 16.14 4.64 -13.45
C LEU A 233 14.70 4.12 -13.51
N VAL A 234 14.25 3.69 -14.69
CA VAL A 234 12.90 3.15 -14.88
C VAL A 234 12.89 1.62 -14.78
N SER A 235 11.88 1.06 -14.11
CA SER A 235 11.74 -0.37 -13.87
C SER A 235 10.28 -0.75 -13.61
N GLY A 236 9.98 -2.04 -13.66
CA GLY A 236 8.70 -2.62 -13.18
C GLY A 236 7.69 -2.89 -14.29
N GLU A 237 7.81 -2.25 -15.44
CA GLU A 237 6.98 -2.47 -16.63
C GLU A 237 7.77 -2.11 -17.89
N SER A 238 7.25 -2.54 -19.04
CA SER A 238 7.79 -2.19 -20.35
C SER A 238 7.67 -0.68 -20.59
N GLY A 239 8.77 -0.05 -21.02
CA GLY A 239 8.76 1.36 -21.41
C GLY A 239 10.17 1.95 -21.54
N GLY A 240 11.10 1.58 -20.64
CA GLY A 240 12.48 2.08 -20.68
C GLY A 240 13.24 1.72 -21.97
N GLY A 241 12.95 0.55 -22.53
CA GLY A 241 13.43 0.09 -23.83
C GLY A 241 12.57 0.45 -25.05
N VAL A 242 11.45 1.14 -24.87
CA VAL A 242 10.60 1.58 -25.99
C VAL A 242 11.06 2.96 -26.44
N LEU A 243 11.55 3.08 -27.67
CA LEU A 243 12.29 4.26 -28.15
C LEU A 243 11.49 5.56 -28.04
N GLU A 244 10.19 5.53 -28.32
CA GLU A 244 9.30 6.69 -28.29
C GLU A 244 9.06 7.18 -26.85
N VAL A 245 8.83 6.25 -25.92
CA VAL A 245 8.66 6.54 -24.48
C VAL A 245 9.97 7.07 -23.90
N ARG A 246 11.08 6.39 -24.24
CA ARG A 246 12.43 6.76 -23.86
C ARG A 246 12.76 8.20 -24.28
N LYS A 247 12.52 8.53 -25.56
CA LYS A 247 12.73 9.86 -26.12
C LYS A 247 11.90 10.91 -25.36
N ARG A 248 10.61 10.65 -25.15
CA ARG A 248 9.70 11.60 -24.47
C ARG A 248 10.14 11.91 -23.05
N ILE A 249 10.46 10.88 -22.25
CA ILE A 249 10.91 11.06 -20.87
C ILE A 249 12.25 11.80 -20.85
N LYS A 250 13.20 11.39 -21.69
CA LYS A 250 14.53 12.01 -21.75
C LYS A 250 14.44 13.49 -22.12
N ASP A 251 13.77 13.82 -23.21
CA ASP A 251 13.63 15.20 -23.71
C ASP A 251 12.79 16.05 -22.74
N GLY A 252 11.70 15.49 -22.22
CA GLY A 252 10.77 16.21 -21.34
C GLY A 252 11.36 16.63 -20.00
N PHE A 253 12.27 15.82 -19.44
CA PHE A 253 13.00 16.15 -18.21
C PHE A 253 14.41 16.72 -18.46
N GLY A 254 14.89 16.74 -19.72
CA GLY A 254 16.24 17.17 -20.05
C GLY A 254 17.32 16.23 -19.47
N LEU A 255 17.05 14.93 -19.41
CA LEU A 255 17.94 13.96 -18.77
C LEU A 255 19.20 13.71 -19.60
N GLN A 256 20.34 13.58 -18.94
CA GLN A 256 21.54 13.04 -19.56
C GLN A 256 21.39 11.52 -19.76
N TYR A 257 20.86 10.83 -18.74
CA TYR A 257 20.76 9.38 -18.72
C TYR A 257 19.35 8.89 -18.40
N LEU A 258 18.83 7.99 -19.25
CA LEU A 258 17.63 7.22 -18.94
C LEU A 258 17.98 5.73 -18.97
N PHE A 259 17.80 5.03 -17.86
CA PHE A 259 18.13 3.62 -17.78
C PHE A 259 16.89 2.76 -17.59
N ASP A 260 16.71 1.77 -18.46
CA ASP A 260 15.89 0.59 -18.17
C ASP A 260 16.66 -0.36 -17.24
N ASN A 261 15.97 -0.98 -16.29
CA ASN A 261 16.54 -1.98 -15.40
C ASN A 261 15.48 -2.91 -14.82
N ILE A 262 15.92 -4.10 -14.41
CA ILE A 262 15.13 -5.08 -13.68
C ILE A 262 15.90 -5.57 -12.45
N GLY A 263 15.17 -5.99 -11.43
CA GLY A 263 15.72 -6.48 -10.18
C GLY A 263 15.08 -5.86 -8.95
N GLY A 264 15.53 -6.30 -7.78
CA GLY A 264 14.97 -5.95 -6.49
C GLY A 264 15.51 -6.90 -5.41
N SER A 265 14.65 -7.45 -4.56
CA SER A 265 15.00 -8.53 -3.62
C SER A 265 15.01 -9.94 -4.24
N HIS A 266 15.62 -10.09 -5.41
CA HIS A 266 15.93 -11.39 -6.02
C HIS A 266 17.24 -11.33 -6.81
N VAL A 267 17.80 -12.49 -7.17
CA VAL A 267 19.10 -12.57 -7.86
C VAL A 267 19.05 -12.12 -9.31
N PHE A 268 17.90 -12.17 -10.01
CA PHE A 268 17.83 -11.72 -11.40
C PHE A 268 17.96 -10.18 -11.49
N GLN A 269 19.13 -9.68 -11.87
CA GLN A 269 19.47 -8.25 -11.87
C GLN A 269 20.07 -7.86 -13.21
N ALA A 270 19.49 -6.84 -13.87
CA ALA A 270 20.00 -6.37 -15.15
C ALA A 270 19.76 -4.87 -15.36
N TYR A 271 20.56 -4.27 -16.23
CA TYR A 271 20.51 -2.84 -16.54
C TYR A 271 20.82 -2.57 -18.01
N SER A 272 20.25 -1.50 -18.55
CA SER A 272 20.54 -1.02 -19.91
C SER A 272 21.88 -0.30 -20.02
N CYS A 273 22.45 -0.34 -21.22
CA CYS A 273 23.77 0.20 -21.55
C CYS A 273 23.92 1.71 -21.23
N PRO A 274 25.01 2.15 -20.56
CA PRO A 274 25.29 3.56 -20.28
C PRO A 274 25.77 4.34 -21.50
N GLU A 275 26.49 3.72 -22.43
CA GLU A 275 26.98 4.36 -23.67
C GLU A 275 25.85 4.62 -24.68
N THR A 276 24.68 4.01 -24.47
CA THR A 276 23.46 4.35 -25.21
C THR A 276 22.39 4.96 -24.30
N ALA A 277 22.77 5.34 -23.07
CA ALA A 277 21.88 6.02 -22.15
C ALA A 277 21.47 7.42 -22.66
N ASP A 278 22.29 7.99 -23.57
CA ASP A 278 22.06 9.26 -24.24
C ASP A 278 21.56 9.14 -25.70
N SER A 279 21.49 7.94 -26.28
CA SER A 279 21.05 7.72 -27.66
C SER A 279 19.71 6.97 -27.73
N LEU A 280 19.08 6.99 -28.91
CA LEU A 280 17.88 6.19 -29.21
C LEU A 280 18.25 4.75 -29.65
N ASP A 281 19.49 4.33 -29.46
CA ASP A 281 19.96 2.98 -29.79
C ASP A 281 19.83 2.06 -28.57
N TYR A 282 18.59 1.62 -28.29
CA TYR A 282 18.34 0.72 -27.16
C TYR A 282 18.86 -0.70 -27.46
N LYS A 283 19.89 -1.09 -26.72
CA LYS A 283 20.65 -2.33 -26.92
C LYS A 283 20.21 -3.50 -26.01
N GLY A 284 19.15 -3.32 -25.21
CA GLY A 284 18.72 -4.27 -24.19
C GLY A 284 19.45 -4.12 -22.85
N MET A 285 19.18 -5.04 -21.92
CA MET A 285 19.73 -5.04 -20.57
C MET A 285 20.78 -6.13 -20.36
N HIS A 286 21.96 -5.76 -19.83
CA HIS A 286 23.02 -6.67 -19.42
C HIS A 286 22.63 -7.42 -18.14
N LEU A 287 22.70 -8.76 -18.14
CA LEU A 287 22.47 -9.57 -16.96
C LEU A 287 23.72 -9.58 -16.07
N VAL A 288 23.73 -8.83 -14.97
CA VAL A 288 24.91 -8.70 -14.09
C VAL A 288 25.07 -9.84 -13.09
N SER A 289 24.05 -10.69 -12.99
CA SER A 289 23.91 -11.72 -11.97
C SER A 289 24.13 -13.14 -12.48
N GLU A 290 24.82 -13.31 -13.61
CA GLU A 290 25.04 -14.65 -14.20
C GLU A 290 25.74 -15.63 -13.24
N ASP A 291 26.51 -15.13 -12.25
CA ASP A 291 27.18 -15.95 -11.22
C ASP A 291 26.26 -16.41 -10.07
N TYR A 292 25.02 -15.90 -10.01
CA TYR A 292 24.00 -16.20 -9.01
C TYR A 292 22.66 -16.65 -9.62
N CYS A 293 22.49 -16.46 -10.93
CA CYS A 293 21.26 -16.73 -11.64
C CYS A 293 21.58 -17.34 -13.01
N ILE A 294 21.23 -18.61 -13.20
CA ILE A 294 21.30 -19.26 -14.51
C ILE A 294 20.02 -18.89 -15.28
N LEU A 295 20.19 -18.44 -16.52
CA LEU A 295 19.09 -18.16 -17.44
C LEU A 295 18.97 -19.31 -18.44
N GLU A 296 17.75 -19.82 -18.60
CA GLU A 296 17.34 -20.76 -19.64
C GLU A 296 16.19 -20.12 -20.45
N LEU A 297 16.05 -20.55 -21.71
CA LEU A 297 14.89 -20.22 -22.54
C LEU A 297 14.11 -21.49 -22.82
N LEU A 298 12.79 -21.46 -22.73
CA LEU A 298 11.92 -22.52 -23.22
C LEU A 298 11.22 -22.08 -24.50
N ASP A 299 11.03 -23.04 -25.39
CA ASP A 299 10.09 -22.88 -26.50
C ASP A 299 8.67 -22.76 -25.92
N PRO A 300 7.93 -21.67 -26.22
CA PRO A 300 6.62 -21.45 -25.64
C PRO A 300 5.58 -22.49 -26.10
N VAL A 301 5.80 -23.18 -27.21
CA VAL A 301 4.93 -24.22 -27.78
C VAL A 301 5.37 -25.61 -27.32
N THR A 302 6.62 -25.99 -27.60
CA THR A 302 7.09 -27.36 -27.32
C THR A 302 7.46 -27.58 -25.85
N LYS A 303 7.61 -26.50 -25.07
CA LYS A 303 8.06 -26.49 -23.68
C LYS A 303 9.42 -27.15 -23.46
N LYS A 304 10.22 -27.31 -24.53
CA LYS A 304 11.59 -27.81 -24.46
C LYS A 304 12.59 -26.66 -24.29
N PRO A 305 13.74 -26.91 -23.63
CA PRO A 305 14.84 -25.96 -23.59
C PRO A 305 15.30 -25.56 -24.99
N LEU A 306 15.52 -24.26 -25.17
CA LEU A 306 16.14 -23.68 -26.34
C LEU A 306 17.62 -23.40 -26.04
N GLU A 307 18.44 -23.55 -27.08
CA GLU A 307 19.83 -23.14 -26.99
C GLU A 307 19.94 -21.62 -26.91
N LEU A 308 20.73 -21.11 -25.95
CA LEU A 308 20.98 -19.69 -25.79
C LEU A 308 22.01 -19.20 -26.82
N THR A 309 21.55 -18.93 -28.03
CA THR A 309 22.33 -18.37 -29.15
C THR A 309 21.92 -16.93 -29.46
N GLU A 310 22.71 -16.21 -30.26
CA GLU A 310 22.39 -14.82 -30.67
C GLU A 310 20.99 -14.74 -31.31
N GLY A 311 20.13 -13.87 -30.76
CA GLY A 311 18.77 -13.67 -31.26
C GLY A 311 17.76 -14.73 -30.82
N ALA A 312 18.18 -15.75 -30.05
CA ALA A 312 17.25 -16.74 -29.53
C ALA A 312 16.14 -16.08 -28.72
N THR A 313 14.90 -16.50 -28.98
CA THR A 313 13.70 -15.95 -28.36
C THR A 313 12.88 -17.06 -27.72
N GLY A 314 12.56 -16.90 -26.43
CA GLY A 314 11.87 -17.94 -25.67
C GLY A 314 11.35 -17.44 -24.32
N GLU A 315 10.60 -18.31 -23.65
CA GLU A 315 10.08 -18.07 -22.31
C GLU A 315 11.21 -18.19 -21.29
N MET A 316 11.39 -17.17 -20.47
CA MET A 316 12.43 -17.11 -19.44
C MET A 316 12.18 -18.13 -18.34
N ILE A 317 13.20 -18.94 -18.10
CA ILE A 317 13.36 -19.75 -16.90
C ILE A 317 14.61 -19.30 -16.18
N TYR A 318 14.54 -19.17 -14.85
CA TYR A 318 15.72 -18.85 -14.07
C TYR A 318 15.94 -19.81 -12.89
N THR A 319 17.21 -19.99 -12.55
CA THR A 319 17.64 -20.83 -11.42
C THR A 319 18.58 -20.04 -10.52
N TYR A 320 18.23 -19.95 -9.25
CA TYR A 320 19.07 -19.36 -8.22
C TYR A 320 20.17 -20.37 -7.85
N ILE A 321 21.41 -19.89 -7.74
CA ILE A 321 22.55 -20.69 -7.32
C ILE A 321 23.32 -19.95 -6.21
N ASP A 322 23.79 -20.68 -5.20
CA ASP A 322 24.41 -20.09 -3.99
C ASP A 322 23.42 -19.20 -3.21
N TRP A 323 22.24 -19.77 -2.91
CA TRP A 323 21.09 -19.12 -2.26
C TRP A 323 20.51 -19.99 -1.13
N GLU A 324 20.11 -19.38 0.00
CA GLU A 324 19.78 -20.12 1.23
C GLU A 324 18.28 -20.15 1.56
N GLY A 325 17.57 -19.01 1.50
CA GLY A 325 16.20 -18.86 2.00
C GLY A 325 15.17 -19.66 1.18
N THR A 326 14.49 -18.98 0.26
CA THR A 326 13.60 -19.62 -0.72
C THR A 326 14.30 -19.70 -2.09
N PRO A 327 15.07 -20.76 -2.40
CA PRO A 327 15.70 -20.91 -3.70
C PRO A 327 14.66 -21.24 -4.77
N LEU A 328 14.74 -20.58 -5.92
CA LEU A 328 13.90 -20.84 -7.09
C LEU A 328 14.71 -21.59 -8.13
N LEU A 329 14.32 -22.83 -8.43
CA LEU A 329 15.01 -23.74 -9.34
C LEU A 329 14.15 -23.95 -10.58
N ARG A 330 14.73 -23.73 -11.77
CA ARG A 330 14.06 -23.77 -13.07
C ARG A 330 12.68 -23.14 -13.03
N TYR A 331 12.63 -21.92 -12.49
CA TYR A 331 11.40 -21.22 -12.18
C TYR A 331 10.85 -20.49 -13.40
N ARG A 332 9.60 -20.78 -13.73
CA ARG A 332 8.87 -20.26 -14.88
C ARG A 332 8.06 -19.03 -14.50
N LEU A 333 8.56 -17.85 -14.88
CA LEU A 333 7.92 -16.57 -14.54
C LEU A 333 6.89 -16.11 -15.58
N GLY A 334 6.99 -16.60 -16.82
CA GLY A 334 6.11 -16.25 -17.93
C GLY A 334 6.56 -15.03 -18.74
N ASP A 335 7.77 -14.51 -18.56
CA ASP A 335 8.31 -13.43 -19.41
C ASP A 335 8.96 -14.01 -20.68
N MET A 336 8.80 -13.33 -21.81
CA MET A 336 9.44 -13.69 -23.07
C MET A 336 10.65 -12.79 -23.32
N LEU A 337 11.79 -13.42 -23.60
CA LEU A 337 13.04 -12.71 -23.84
C LEU A 337 13.60 -12.99 -25.23
N THR A 338 14.28 -12.00 -25.78
CA THR A 338 15.25 -12.19 -26.88
C THR A 338 16.65 -11.86 -26.36
N VAL A 339 17.61 -12.77 -26.53
CA VAL A 339 18.99 -12.61 -26.03
C VAL A 339 19.96 -12.11 -27.11
N SER A 340 21.03 -11.43 -26.69
CA SER A 340 22.14 -11.02 -27.55
C SER A 340 23.47 -11.16 -26.81
N PHE A 341 24.45 -11.74 -27.50
CA PHE A 341 25.83 -11.95 -27.08
C PHE A 341 26.82 -11.02 -27.80
N LYS A 342 26.33 -10.18 -28.71
CA LYS A 342 27.16 -9.20 -29.40
C LYS A 342 27.89 -8.31 -28.39
N PRO A 343 29.19 -8.01 -28.59
CA PRO A 343 29.91 -7.04 -27.77
C PRO A 343 29.16 -5.72 -27.69
N CYS A 344 29.25 -5.07 -26.53
CA CYS A 344 28.64 -3.78 -26.27
C CYS A 344 29.73 -2.71 -26.12
N GLU A 345 29.45 -1.50 -26.60
CA GLU A 345 30.38 -0.35 -26.50
C GLU A 345 30.68 0.04 -25.06
N CYS A 346 29.78 -0.25 -24.11
CA CYS A 346 30.01 -0.04 -22.68
C CYS A 346 31.03 -0.99 -22.05
N ARG A 347 31.58 -1.93 -22.85
CA ARG A 347 32.59 -2.91 -22.44
C ARG A 347 32.13 -3.87 -21.35
N ASP A 348 30.83 -3.95 -21.07
CA ASP A 348 30.28 -5.01 -20.24
C ASP A 348 30.30 -6.33 -21.05
N PRO A 349 31.01 -7.38 -20.57
CA PRO A 349 31.11 -8.66 -21.28
C PRO A 349 29.88 -9.55 -21.08
N ARG A 350 28.91 -9.14 -20.27
CA ARG A 350 27.68 -9.90 -19.99
C ARG A 350 26.74 -9.89 -21.17
N MET A 351 25.99 -10.98 -21.31
CA MET A 351 24.93 -11.05 -22.31
C MET A 351 23.85 -10.02 -22.05
N ARG A 352 23.19 -9.59 -23.13
CA ARG A 352 22.06 -8.67 -23.10
C ARG A 352 20.77 -9.42 -23.41
N PHE A 353 19.65 -8.88 -22.94
CA PHE A 353 18.33 -9.35 -23.34
C PHE A 353 17.32 -8.22 -23.44
N ASN A 354 16.26 -8.46 -24.21
CA ASN A 354 15.07 -7.62 -24.29
C ASN A 354 13.86 -8.41 -23.81
N ILE A 355 13.02 -7.79 -22.99
CA ILE A 355 11.70 -8.33 -22.65
C ILE A 355 10.75 -7.92 -23.78
N ILE A 356 10.21 -8.90 -24.51
CA ILE A 356 9.32 -8.65 -25.64
C ILE A 356 7.83 -8.81 -25.30
N GLY A 357 7.53 -9.36 -24.12
CA GLY A 357 6.17 -9.51 -23.60
C GLY A 357 6.06 -10.63 -22.58
N ARG A 358 4.83 -11.06 -22.32
CA ARG A 358 4.50 -12.18 -21.43
C ARG A 358 3.96 -13.37 -22.22
N ALA A 359 4.39 -14.58 -21.88
CA ALA A 359 3.86 -15.82 -22.42
C ALA A 359 2.37 -16.01 -22.06
N ASP A 360 1.96 -15.59 -20.85
CA ASP A 360 0.59 -15.72 -20.36
C ASP A 360 -0.38 -14.74 -21.06
N ASP A 361 0.13 -13.62 -21.56
CA ASP A 361 -0.66 -12.60 -22.29
C ASP A 361 -0.57 -12.77 -23.82
N MET A 362 0.12 -13.81 -24.29
CA MET A 362 0.33 -14.08 -25.71
C MET A 362 -0.97 -14.53 -26.39
N LEU A 363 -1.29 -13.89 -27.51
CA LEU A 363 -2.46 -14.17 -28.32
C LEU A 363 -2.03 -14.82 -29.64
N ILE A 364 -2.80 -15.77 -30.16
CA ILE A 364 -2.57 -16.43 -31.45
C ILE A 364 -3.64 -15.95 -32.42
N VAL A 365 -3.26 -15.04 -33.32
CA VAL A 365 -4.17 -14.46 -34.33
C VAL A 365 -3.83 -15.06 -35.69
N LYS A 366 -4.71 -15.88 -36.27
CA LYS A 366 -4.43 -16.61 -37.53
C LYS A 366 -3.11 -17.41 -37.54
N GLY A 367 -2.77 -18.03 -36.40
CA GLY A 367 -1.54 -18.82 -36.26
C GLY A 367 -0.28 -17.98 -36.06
N ILE A 368 -0.41 -16.66 -35.91
CA ILE A 368 0.69 -15.74 -35.61
C ILE A 368 0.64 -15.39 -34.13
N ASN A 369 1.75 -15.59 -33.43
CA ASN A 369 1.88 -15.20 -32.03
C ASN A 369 2.02 -13.68 -31.92
N LEU A 370 1.10 -13.06 -31.19
CA LEU A 370 1.03 -11.64 -30.91
C LEU A 370 1.22 -11.41 -29.43
N TYR A 371 2.24 -10.61 -29.10
CA TYR A 371 2.44 -10.09 -27.75
C TYR A 371 1.80 -8.69 -27.66
N PRO A 372 0.97 -8.40 -26.64
CA PRO A 372 0.33 -7.09 -26.48
C PRO A 372 1.32 -5.91 -26.48
N GLU A 373 2.53 -6.12 -25.97
CA GLU A 373 3.62 -5.14 -25.98
C GLU A 373 4.10 -4.79 -27.39
N ALA A 374 4.12 -5.76 -28.31
CA ALA A 374 4.47 -5.53 -29.71
C ALA A 374 3.43 -4.63 -30.39
N LEU A 375 2.14 -4.83 -30.10
CA LEU A 375 1.07 -3.94 -30.56
C LEU A 375 1.22 -2.53 -29.97
N LYS A 376 1.46 -2.42 -28.66
CA LYS A 376 1.68 -1.12 -28.00
C LYS A 376 2.82 -0.34 -28.64
N LYS A 377 3.93 -1.02 -28.99
CA LYS A 377 5.06 -0.39 -29.69
C LYS A 377 4.65 0.22 -31.03
N VAL A 378 3.80 -0.45 -31.81
CA VAL A 378 3.29 0.10 -33.08
C VAL A 378 2.40 1.32 -32.83
N VAL A 379 1.49 1.26 -31.86
CA VAL A 379 0.61 2.39 -31.51
C VAL A 379 1.42 3.62 -31.07
N LEU A 380 2.47 3.41 -30.28
CA LEU A 380 3.35 4.49 -29.79
C LEU A 380 4.06 5.26 -30.93
N ALA A 381 4.28 4.63 -32.09
CA ALA A 381 4.88 5.28 -33.25
C ALA A 381 3.99 6.37 -33.88
N PHE A 382 2.68 6.37 -33.61
CA PHE A 382 1.72 7.34 -34.15
C PHE A 382 1.51 8.59 -33.27
N MET A 383 2.25 8.71 -32.17
CA MET A 383 2.19 9.91 -31.33
C MET A 383 2.72 11.15 -32.09
N PRO A 384 2.12 12.35 -31.93
CA PRO A 384 1.11 12.73 -30.92
C PRO A 384 -0.35 12.57 -31.37
N ARG A 385 -0.62 11.99 -32.55
CA ARG A 385 -2.00 11.78 -33.05
C ARG A 385 -2.78 10.74 -32.23
N VAL A 386 -2.08 9.97 -31.41
CA VAL A 386 -2.60 9.14 -30.31
C VAL A 386 -1.90 9.50 -29.00
N THR A 387 -2.48 9.14 -27.86
CA THR A 387 -1.78 9.29 -26.56
C THR A 387 -0.82 8.14 -26.25
N GLY A 388 -0.89 7.05 -27.01
CA GLY A 388 -0.08 5.84 -26.81
C GLY A 388 -0.75 4.77 -25.94
N GLU A 389 -1.90 5.09 -25.35
CA GLU A 389 -2.71 4.13 -24.60
C GLU A 389 -3.53 3.23 -25.53
N VAL A 390 -3.41 1.92 -25.32
CA VAL A 390 -4.12 0.89 -26.09
C VAL A 390 -4.65 -0.22 -25.18
N ARG A 391 -5.81 -0.78 -25.53
CA ARG A 391 -6.39 -1.97 -24.90
C ARG A 391 -6.77 -2.99 -25.97
N ILE A 392 -6.35 -4.24 -25.82
CA ILE A 392 -6.81 -5.37 -26.62
C ILE A 392 -8.06 -5.93 -25.98
N LEU A 393 -9.13 -6.08 -26.76
CA LEU A 393 -10.44 -6.51 -26.28
C LEU A 393 -10.65 -7.98 -26.67
N LEU A 394 -10.69 -8.87 -25.69
CA LEU A 394 -10.94 -10.29 -25.90
C LEU A 394 -12.40 -10.64 -25.61
N ASP A 395 -13.13 -11.02 -26.65
CA ASP A 395 -14.55 -11.42 -26.54
C ASP A 395 -14.75 -12.91 -26.22
N ALA A 396 -13.68 -13.71 -26.25
CA ALA A 396 -13.66 -15.14 -25.93
C ALA A 396 -12.33 -15.53 -25.26
N PRO A 397 -12.31 -16.59 -24.42
CA PRO A 397 -11.07 -17.12 -23.86
C PRO A 397 -10.14 -17.61 -24.96
N GLY A 398 -8.88 -17.17 -24.91
CA GLY A 398 -7.79 -17.53 -25.81
C GLY A 398 -6.67 -18.28 -25.08
N PRO A 399 -5.62 -18.73 -25.81
CA PRO A 399 -4.76 -17.79 -26.51
C PRO A 399 -5.18 -17.50 -27.95
N LYS A 400 -5.96 -18.38 -28.60
CA LYS A 400 -6.39 -18.17 -29.99
C LYS A 400 -7.46 -17.06 -30.08
N VAL A 401 -7.25 -16.11 -30.99
CA VAL A 401 -8.17 -15.00 -31.26
C VAL A 401 -8.57 -15.02 -32.73
N GLU A 402 -9.86 -15.12 -33.00
CA GLU A 402 -10.40 -15.03 -34.36
C GLU A 402 -10.36 -13.57 -34.83
N PRO A 403 -9.79 -13.26 -36.01
CA PRO A 403 -9.75 -11.90 -36.51
C PRO A 403 -11.13 -11.34 -36.88
N PRO A 404 -11.29 -10.01 -36.91
CA PRO A 404 -10.26 -9.01 -36.66
C PRO A 404 -9.94 -8.85 -35.16
N LEU A 405 -8.68 -8.52 -34.84
CA LEU A 405 -8.29 -8.26 -33.45
C LEU A 405 -8.85 -6.90 -33.02
N LYS A 406 -9.80 -6.91 -32.08
CA LYS A 406 -10.42 -5.68 -31.57
C LYS A 406 -9.48 -4.95 -30.61
N ILE A 407 -9.21 -3.68 -30.90
CA ILE A 407 -8.34 -2.83 -30.10
C ILE A 407 -9.00 -1.47 -29.89
N GLN A 408 -8.86 -0.91 -28.68
CA GLN A 408 -9.20 0.48 -28.41
C GLN A 408 -7.92 1.29 -28.29
N VAL A 409 -7.86 2.43 -28.97
CA VAL A 409 -6.70 3.34 -28.97
C VAL A 409 -7.16 4.74 -28.58
N GLU A 410 -6.45 5.36 -27.64
CA GLU A 410 -6.78 6.70 -27.20
C GLU A 410 -6.20 7.75 -28.17
N SER A 411 -7.08 8.59 -28.70
CA SER A 411 -6.75 9.64 -29.68
C SER A 411 -5.99 10.81 -29.04
N GLY A 412 -5.15 11.48 -29.83
CA GLY A 412 -4.44 12.70 -29.43
C GLY A 412 -5.39 13.88 -29.23
N GLN A 413 -4.96 14.90 -28.49
CA GLN A 413 -5.77 16.11 -28.31
C GLN A 413 -5.94 16.86 -29.65
N GLY A 414 -7.17 17.29 -29.93
CA GLY A 414 -7.49 18.12 -31.10
C GLY A 414 -7.54 17.38 -32.45
N VAL A 415 -7.54 16.05 -32.46
CA VAL A 415 -7.62 15.25 -33.69
C VAL A 415 -9.05 15.22 -34.20
N SER A 416 -9.28 15.62 -35.46
CA SER A 416 -10.62 15.64 -36.07
C SER A 416 -11.10 14.25 -36.45
N GLN A 417 -12.42 14.07 -36.64
CA GLN A 417 -13.00 12.81 -37.13
C GLN A 417 -12.42 12.40 -38.50
N ALA A 418 -12.13 13.36 -39.38
CA ALA A 418 -11.49 13.09 -40.66
C ALA A 418 -10.05 12.57 -40.50
N ASP A 419 -9.30 13.13 -39.54
CA ASP A 419 -7.93 12.71 -39.23
C ASP A 419 -7.88 11.33 -38.57
N LEU A 420 -8.90 10.97 -37.77
CA LEU A 420 -9.06 9.63 -37.20
C LEU A 420 -9.30 8.58 -38.29
N ALA A 421 -10.08 8.90 -39.33
CA ALA A 421 -10.30 7.98 -40.44
C ALA A 421 -9.02 7.73 -41.27
N LEU A 422 -8.15 8.74 -41.42
CA LEU A 422 -6.82 8.57 -42.02
C LEU A 422 -5.89 7.76 -41.11
N LEU A 423 -5.88 8.08 -39.81
CA LEU A 423 -5.08 7.40 -38.80
C LEU A 423 -5.44 5.90 -38.67
N ASP A 424 -6.73 5.56 -38.75
CA ASP A 424 -7.23 4.18 -38.78
C ASP A 424 -6.56 3.37 -39.90
N ARG A 425 -6.50 3.94 -41.11
CA ARG A 425 -5.91 3.27 -42.28
C ARG A 425 -4.41 3.09 -42.11
N GLU A 426 -3.69 4.15 -41.77
CA GLU A 426 -2.23 4.11 -41.57
C GLU A 426 -1.83 3.11 -40.47
N MET A 427 -2.56 3.10 -39.34
CA MET A 427 -2.29 2.19 -38.23
C MET A 427 -2.62 0.74 -38.59
N LYS A 428 -3.73 0.49 -39.30
CA LYS A 428 -4.06 -0.84 -39.85
C LYS A 428 -2.97 -1.34 -40.78
N ASP A 429 -2.46 -0.51 -41.66
CA ASP A 429 -1.41 -0.88 -42.61
C ASP A 429 -0.08 -1.18 -41.91
N GLN A 430 0.32 -0.37 -40.92
CA GLN A 430 1.55 -0.62 -40.17
C GLN A 430 1.45 -1.87 -39.28
N ILE A 431 0.30 -2.11 -38.63
CA ILE A 431 0.04 -3.33 -37.87
C ILE A 431 0.06 -4.56 -38.79
N ARG A 432 -0.56 -4.49 -39.97
CA ARG A 432 -0.50 -5.58 -40.98
C ARG A 432 0.92 -5.82 -41.47
N SER A 433 1.70 -4.77 -41.70
CA SER A 433 3.08 -4.89 -42.19
C SER A 433 4.03 -5.48 -41.15
N LEU A 434 3.97 -5.01 -39.90
CA LEU A 434 4.92 -5.38 -38.84
C LEU A 434 4.50 -6.64 -38.08
N LEU A 435 3.21 -6.76 -37.77
CA LEU A 435 2.67 -7.82 -36.91
C LEU A 435 1.91 -8.88 -37.71
N ARG A 436 1.67 -8.67 -39.02
CA ARG A 436 0.98 -9.61 -39.92
C ARG A 436 -0.44 -9.99 -39.49
N ILE A 437 -1.09 -9.12 -38.70
CA ILE A 437 -2.47 -9.29 -38.22
C ILE A 437 -3.40 -8.21 -38.77
N ASN A 438 -4.71 -8.48 -38.80
CA ASN A 438 -5.73 -7.51 -39.18
C ASN A 438 -6.45 -6.96 -37.94
N PRO A 439 -6.22 -5.69 -37.54
CA PRO A 439 -6.88 -5.10 -36.39
C PRO A 439 -8.21 -4.43 -36.75
N ASP A 440 -9.12 -4.37 -35.78
CA ASP A 440 -10.32 -3.53 -35.77
C ASP A 440 -10.13 -2.47 -34.68
N ILE A 441 -9.96 -1.20 -35.07
CA ILE A 441 -9.49 -0.11 -34.21
C ILE A 441 -10.66 0.78 -33.84
N GLU A 442 -10.94 0.90 -32.55
CA GLU A 442 -11.89 1.85 -31.98
C GLU A 442 -11.12 3.00 -31.32
N PHE A 443 -11.26 4.22 -31.83
CA PHE A 443 -10.65 5.40 -31.22
C PHE A 443 -11.52 5.95 -30.09
N VAL A 444 -10.92 6.13 -28.91
CA VAL A 444 -11.57 6.75 -27.75
C VAL A 444 -11.01 8.16 -27.50
N PRO A 445 -11.78 9.07 -26.86
CA PRO A 445 -11.30 10.43 -26.54
C PRO A 445 -10.04 10.43 -25.64
N PRO A 446 -9.18 11.47 -25.73
CA PRO A 446 -8.03 11.61 -24.83
C PRO A 446 -8.44 11.61 -23.35
N ASN A 447 -7.64 10.96 -22.50
CA ASN A 447 -7.89 10.71 -21.07
C ASN A 447 -9.09 9.81 -20.76
N THR A 448 -9.53 8.95 -21.69
CA THR A 448 -10.57 7.95 -21.42
C THR A 448 -10.03 6.85 -20.51
N PHE A 449 -8.78 6.43 -20.70
CA PHE A 449 -8.20 5.41 -19.86
C PHE A 449 -7.62 6.03 -18.58
N GLU A 450 -8.16 5.64 -17.42
CA GLU A 450 -7.61 6.06 -16.13
C GLU A 450 -6.14 5.61 -16.00
N LEU A 451 -5.27 6.57 -15.71
CA LEU A 451 -3.88 6.30 -15.34
C LEU A 451 -3.85 5.86 -13.88
N LYS A 452 -3.75 4.55 -13.69
CA LYS A 452 -3.60 3.96 -12.35
C LYS A 452 -2.15 4.09 -11.88
N GLU A 453 -1.95 4.17 -10.56
CA GLU A 453 -0.62 4.14 -9.93
C GLU A 453 0.07 2.75 -10.03
N GLN A 454 -0.62 1.76 -10.60
CA GLN A 454 -0.16 0.38 -10.81
C GLN A 454 0.11 0.09 -12.29
N LYS A 455 0.73 -1.06 -12.60
CA LYS A 455 1.05 -1.50 -13.96
C LYS A 455 -0.17 -1.44 -14.89
N THR A 456 0.01 -0.89 -16.08
CA THR A 456 -1.04 -0.83 -17.12
C THR A 456 -1.40 -2.22 -17.63
N LYS A 457 -2.68 -2.62 -17.54
CA LYS A 457 -3.20 -3.85 -18.17
C LYS A 457 -3.52 -3.60 -19.65
N LEU A 458 -2.83 -4.30 -20.55
CA LEU A 458 -3.01 -4.15 -22.02
C LEU A 458 -4.14 -5.03 -22.58
N VAL A 459 -4.52 -6.10 -21.90
CA VAL A 459 -5.56 -7.04 -22.34
C VAL A 459 -6.79 -6.92 -21.43
N ILE A 460 -7.96 -6.72 -22.04
CA ILE A 460 -9.26 -6.64 -21.37
C ILE A 460 -10.10 -7.85 -21.80
N LYS A 461 -10.39 -8.72 -20.84
CA LYS A 461 -11.16 -9.96 -21.06
C LYS A 461 -12.66 -9.70 -20.92
N ARG A 462 -13.32 -9.30 -22.02
CA ARG A 462 -14.77 -9.09 -22.06
C ARG A 462 -15.56 -10.39 -21.83
N TYR A 463 -14.97 -11.55 -22.12
CA TYR A 463 -15.62 -12.84 -21.86
C TYR A 463 -15.70 -13.23 -20.38
N GLU A 464 -14.77 -12.81 -19.52
CA GLU A 464 -14.85 -13.04 -18.06
C GLU A 464 -15.98 -12.21 -17.44
N GLN A 465 -16.30 -11.07 -18.06
CA GLN A 465 -17.50 -10.29 -17.75
C GLN A 465 -18.80 -10.91 -18.32
N ARG A 466 -18.69 -11.93 -19.18
CA ARG A 466 -19.82 -12.68 -19.77
C ARG A 466 -20.02 -14.07 -19.16
N ALA A 467 -19.08 -14.58 -18.38
CA ALA A 467 -19.08 -15.95 -17.85
C ALA A 467 -19.34 -15.95 -16.33
N GLU A 468 -20.61 -15.87 -15.93
CA GLU A 468 -21.05 -16.38 -14.62
C GLU A 468 -21.29 -17.91 -14.71
N PRO A 469 -21.05 -18.70 -13.65
CA PRO A 469 -21.46 -20.10 -13.61
C PRO A 469 -22.97 -20.20 -13.34
N LYS A 470 -23.71 -20.93 -14.18
CA LYS A 470 -25.14 -21.23 -13.98
C LYS A 470 -25.38 -22.68 -13.51
N THR A 471 -25.79 -22.81 -12.25
CA THR A 471 -26.84 -23.71 -11.71
C THR A 471 -27.40 -22.98 -10.48
N ALA A 472 -28.65 -22.52 -10.38
CA ALA A 472 -29.89 -22.93 -11.04
C ALA A 472 -30.59 -21.80 -11.84
N THR A 473 -31.43 -22.23 -12.78
CA THR A 473 -32.08 -21.49 -13.90
C THR A 473 -33.61 -21.35 -13.64
N PRO A 474 -34.40 -20.60 -14.43
CA PRO A 474 -34.24 -19.25 -15.00
C PRO A 474 -35.42 -18.32 -14.64
N ILE A 475 -35.15 -17.03 -14.38
CA ILE A 475 -36.15 -15.98 -14.65
C ILE A 475 -35.80 -15.29 -15.97
N ARG A 476 -36.89 -14.98 -16.67
CA ARG A 476 -37.09 -14.45 -18.02
C ARG A 476 -36.62 -13.00 -18.14
N GLU A 477 -36.38 -12.62 -19.39
CA GLU A 477 -35.90 -11.33 -19.91
C GLU A 477 -36.49 -10.08 -19.24
N GLU A 478 -35.63 -9.10 -18.94
CA GLU A 478 -36.04 -7.70 -18.80
C GLU A 478 -34.87 -6.73 -19.14
N PRO A 479 -35.16 -5.45 -19.42
CA PRO A 479 -34.75 -4.76 -20.64
C PRO A 479 -33.76 -3.62 -20.34
N LYS A 480 -33.43 -2.86 -21.39
CA LYS A 480 -32.77 -1.53 -21.38
C LYS A 480 -32.89 -0.84 -20.00
N ALA A 481 -31.81 -0.82 -19.21
CA ALA A 481 -31.84 -0.20 -17.89
C ALA A 481 -31.96 1.33 -18.03
N LYS A 482 -33.20 1.81 -17.83
CA LYS A 482 -33.44 3.04 -17.05
C LYS A 482 -32.83 2.84 -15.65
N THR A 483 -32.55 3.95 -14.97
CA THR A 483 -32.26 3.99 -13.54
C THR A 483 -33.15 2.97 -12.79
N PRO A 484 -32.60 2.10 -11.92
CA PRO A 484 -33.39 1.02 -11.33
C PRO A 484 -34.26 1.55 -10.20
N GLY A 485 -35.58 1.57 -10.41
CA GLY A 485 -36.58 1.89 -9.37
C GLY A 485 -36.69 0.88 -8.23
N SER A 486 -35.86 -0.17 -8.19
CA SER A 486 -35.53 -0.90 -6.95
C SER A 486 -34.33 -1.84 -7.06
N ILE A 487 -33.60 -2.03 -5.95
CA ILE A 487 -32.44 -2.90 -5.75
C ILE A 487 -32.74 -3.84 -4.56
N SER A 488 -32.72 -5.16 -4.76
CA SER A 488 -33.07 -6.15 -3.72
C SER A 488 -31.87 -7.00 -3.28
N TYR A 489 -31.79 -7.33 -1.99
CA TYR A 489 -30.90 -8.36 -1.44
C TYR A 489 -31.67 -9.23 -0.45
N GLY A 490 -31.84 -10.52 -0.75
CA GLY A 490 -32.70 -11.41 0.04
C GLY A 490 -34.14 -10.90 0.07
N ASP A 491 -34.74 -10.81 1.25
CA ASP A 491 -36.12 -10.32 1.46
C ASP A 491 -36.25 -8.78 1.51
N ALA A 492 -35.14 -8.05 1.38
CA ALA A 492 -35.11 -6.59 1.48
C ALA A 492 -35.00 -5.93 0.10
N THR A 493 -35.80 -4.89 -0.14
CA THR A 493 -35.89 -4.12 -1.39
C THR A 493 -35.71 -2.62 -1.13
N MET A 494 -34.72 -2.01 -1.77
CA MET A 494 -34.47 -0.56 -1.85
C MET A 494 -35.12 -0.01 -3.13
N ASP A 495 -35.66 1.22 -3.16
CA ASP A 495 -36.12 1.91 -4.38
C ASP A 495 -35.05 2.93 -4.83
N ALA A 496 -34.15 2.53 -5.74
CA ALA A 496 -33.00 3.35 -6.10
C ALA A 496 -33.30 4.53 -7.06
N ASP A 497 -34.54 4.67 -7.55
CA ASP A 497 -34.96 5.85 -8.34
C ASP A 497 -35.29 7.06 -7.46
N LYS A 498 -35.52 6.83 -6.17
CA LYS A 498 -35.82 7.88 -5.19
C LYS A 498 -34.62 8.29 -4.33
N LEU A 499 -33.47 7.64 -4.55
CA LEU A 499 -32.32 7.73 -3.68
C LEU A 499 -31.09 8.24 -4.43
N ASP A 500 -30.32 9.12 -3.80
CA ASP A 500 -29.05 9.57 -4.39
C ASP A 500 -27.98 8.46 -4.28
N ILE A 501 -26.86 8.62 -4.98
CA ILE A 501 -25.75 7.65 -4.98
C ILE A 501 -25.24 7.38 -3.56
N SER A 502 -25.32 8.36 -2.67
CA SER A 502 -24.90 8.24 -1.26
C SER A 502 -25.82 7.33 -0.47
N GLN A 503 -27.12 7.41 -0.73
CA GLN A 503 -28.16 6.57 -0.14
C GLN A 503 -28.10 5.15 -0.71
N ILE A 504 -27.88 4.99 -2.02
CA ILE A 504 -27.71 3.69 -2.68
C ILE A 504 -26.51 2.93 -2.09
N VAL A 505 -25.37 3.59 -1.93
CA VAL A 505 -24.15 2.98 -1.37
C VAL A 505 -24.37 2.56 0.09
N ARG A 506 -25.04 3.41 0.88
CA ARG A 506 -25.35 3.13 2.27
C ARG A 506 -26.32 1.96 2.43
N GLU A 507 -27.40 1.95 1.66
CA GLU A 507 -28.37 0.86 1.67
C GLU A 507 -27.76 -0.43 1.15
N HIS A 508 -26.92 -0.38 0.13
CA HIS A 508 -26.12 -1.53 -0.31
C HIS A 508 -25.24 -2.09 0.82
N TYR A 509 -24.53 -1.23 1.57
CA TYR A 509 -23.72 -1.68 2.71
C TYR A 509 -24.55 -2.24 3.86
N GLY A 510 -25.71 -1.65 4.14
CA GLY A 510 -26.69 -2.21 5.07
C GLY A 510 -27.17 -3.60 4.64
N LEU A 511 -27.43 -3.78 3.34
CA LEU A 511 -27.93 -5.02 2.75
C LEU A 511 -26.89 -6.15 2.75
N ILE A 512 -25.60 -5.84 2.60
CA ILE A 512 -24.51 -6.83 2.74
C ILE A 512 -23.97 -6.94 4.18
N GLY A 513 -24.59 -6.25 5.13
CA GLY A 513 -24.26 -6.33 6.56
C GLY A 513 -22.87 -5.78 6.91
N VAL A 514 -22.40 -4.74 6.23
CA VAL A 514 -21.15 -4.02 6.53
C VAL A 514 -21.47 -2.68 7.18
N HIS A 515 -20.87 -2.44 8.34
CA HIS A 515 -21.07 -1.25 9.15
C HIS A 515 -19.78 -0.46 9.32
N GLU A 516 -19.86 0.87 9.31
CA GLU A 516 -18.73 1.77 9.57
C GLU A 516 -19.11 2.88 10.53
N PHE A 517 -18.28 3.09 11.56
CA PHE A 517 -18.48 4.10 12.61
C PHE A 517 -17.19 4.89 12.88
N PRO A 518 -17.14 6.17 12.46
CA PRO A 518 -16.09 7.10 12.86
C PRO A 518 -16.34 7.69 14.25
N PHE A 519 -15.30 7.70 15.08
CA PHE A 519 -15.25 8.29 16.42
C PHE A 519 -14.44 9.59 16.36
N PHE A 520 -15.06 10.71 16.73
CA PHE A 520 -14.41 12.03 16.81
C PHE A 520 -14.15 12.38 18.27
N CYS A 521 -12.88 12.60 18.61
CA CYS A 521 -12.42 12.81 19.99
C CYS A 521 -11.51 14.04 20.09
N ILE A 522 -11.64 14.83 21.15
CA ILE A 522 -10.71 15.94 21.48
C ILE A 522 -9.46 15.33 22.14
N GLY A 523 -8.28 15.44 21.54
CA GLY A 523 -7.03 15.03 22.21
C GLY A 523 -7.04 13.60 22.76
N ARG A 524 -7.58 12.65 21.99
CA ARG A 524 -7.67 11.20 22.25
C ARG A 524 -8.70 10.64 23.23
N GLN A 525 -9.39 11.43 24.08
CA GLN A 525 -10.51 11.07 25.00
C GLN A 525 -10.83 9.57 25.21
N GLY A 526 -9.86 8.72 25.51
CA GLY A 526 -10.04 7.27 25.58
C GLY A 526 -10.59 6.60 24.32
N GLY A 527 -10.72 7.32 23.20
CA GLY A 527 -11.35 6.83 21.97
C GLY A 527 -10.56 5.69 21.34
N ARG A 528 -9.23 5.68 21.51
CA ARG A 528 -8.40 4.54 21.12
C ARG A 528 -8.77 3.29 21.91
N THR A 529 -8.81 3.40 23.23
CA THR A 529 -9.11 2.29 24.14
C THR A 529 -10.55 1.81 23.95
N ALA A 530 -11.50 2.72 23.77
CA ALA A 530 -12.89 2.41 23.44
C ALA A 530 -13.02 1.61 22.14
N VAL A 531 -12.31 2.02 21.08
CA VAL A 531 -12.29 1.30 19.80
C VAL A 531 -11.63 -0.08 19.91
N GLU A 532 -10.56 -0.21 20.69
CA GLU A 532 -9.93 -1.51 20.96
C GLU A 532 -10.87 -2.45 21.74
N ILE A 533 -11.61 -1.93 22.73
CA ILE A 533 -12.63 -2.70 23.49
C ILE A 533 -13.79 -3.10 22.57
N LEU A 534 -14.35 -2.16 21.80
CA LEU A 534 -15.43 -2.43 20.84
C LEU A 534 -15.02 -3.50 19.81
N THR A 535 -13.78 -3.43 19.32
CA THR A 535 -13.25 -4.43 18.38
C THR A 535 -13.23 -5.82 18.99
N ARG A 536 -12.79 -5.96 20.25
CA ARG A 536 -12.78 -7.24 20.95
C ARG A 536 -14.19 -7.79 21.15
N ALA A 537 -15.15 -6.94 21.53
CA ALA A 537 -16.55 -7.33 21.69
C ALA A 537 -17.16 -7.81 20.37
N LEU A 538 -16.95 -7.07 19.28
CA LEU A 538 -17.42 -7.45 17.94
C LEU A 538 -16.81 -8.78 17.46
N ILE A 539 -15.52 -9.01 17.70
CA ILE A 539 -14.86 -10.29 17.35
C ILE A 539 -15.43 -11.44 18.19
N ALA A 540 -15.69 -11.22 19.49
CA ALA A 540 -16.28 -12.24 20.36
C ALA A 540 -17.68 -12.67 19.89
N GLU A 541 -18.43 -11.77 19.26
CA GLU A 541 -19.72 -12.07 18.64
C GLU A 541 -19.62 -12.55 17.18
N GLY A 542 -18.42 -12.94 16.73
CA GLY A 542 -18.21 -13.55 15.42
C GLY A 542 -18.17 -12.57 14.25
N LYS A 543 -18.10 -11.26 14.50
CA LYS A 543 -18.00 -10.25 13.44
C LYS A 543 -16.57 -10.20 12.88
N SER A 544 -16.48 -10.00 11.56
CA SER A 544 -15.20 -9.64 10.93
C SER A 544 -14.96 -8.16 11.15
N VAL A 545 -13.85 -7.76 11.78
CA VAL A 545 -13.55 -6.36 12.10
C VAL A 545 -12.30 -5.90 11.36
N TYR A 546 -12.39 -4.73 10.75
CA TYR A 546 -11.27 -4.00 10.16
C TYR A 546 -11.08 -2.68 10.91
N LEU A 547 -9.87 -2.49 11.43
CA LEU A 547 -9.44 -1.23 12.01
C LEU A 547 -8.72 -0.41 10.94
N GLY A 548 -9.44 0.56 10.37
CA GLY A 548 -8.85 1.55 9.48
C GLY A 548 -8.14 2.63 10.29
N GLN A 549 -6.81 2.67 10.22
CA GLN A 549 -6.08 3.84 10.71
C GLN A 549 -6.06 4.92 9.62
N ASN A 550 -6.94 5.91 9.72
CA ASN A 550 -6.60 7.27 9.30
C ASN A 550 -5.77 7.92 10.43
N LEU A 551 -4.67 7.26 10.83
CA LEU A 551 -3.61 7.96 11.54
C LEU A 551 -2.94 8.85 10.50
N GLY A 552 -3.47 10.08 10.40
CA GLY A 552 -2.62 11.21 10.10
C GLY A 552 -1.35 11.11 10.95
N ARG A 553 -0.27 11.69 10.43
CA ARG A 553 1.00 11.86 11.13
C ARG A 553 0.78 12.27 12.60
N ARG A 554 1.82 12.14 13.42
CA ARG A 554 1.93 12.79 14.75
C ARG A 554 1.72 14.32 14.69
N SER A 555 0.54 14.80 14.29
CA SER A 555 0.23 16.20 14.06
C SER A 555 -1.11 16.52 14.70
N LEU A 556 -1.03 17.17 15.86
CA LEU A 556 -1.89 18.26 16.34
C LEU A 556 -3.41 18.05 16.21
N GLY A 557 -4.08 17.79 17.34
CA GLY A 557 -5.45 18.27 17.57
C GLY A 557 -6.56 17.23 17.78
N THR A 558 -6.86 16.36 16.82
CA THR A 558 -7.98 15.39 16.93
C THR A 558 -7.64 14.03 16.30
N ASN A 559 -8.00 12.96 17.01
CA ASN A 559 -7.86 11.58 16.55
C ASN A 559 -9.20 11.07 16.06
N THR A 560 -9.39 10.90 14.74
CA THR A 560 -10.53 10.15 14.20
C THR A 560 -10.17 8.67 14.13
N MET A 561 -10.89 7.83 14.87
CA MET A 561 -10.76 6.38 14.80
C MET A 561 -11.95 5.81 14.04
N VAL A 562 -11.73 4.89 13.09
CA VAL A 562 -12.82 4.29 12.31
C VAL A 562 -12.87 2.79 12.58
N VAL A 563 -14.03 2.33 13.03
CA VAL A 563 -14.31 0.90 13.19
C VAL A 563 -15.21 0.45 12.05
N ARG A 564 -14.76 -0.57 11.30
CA ARG A 564 -15.55 -1.19 10.25
C ARG A 564 -15.74 -2.66 10.57
N PHE A 565 -16.96 -3.17 10.47
CA PHE A 565 -17.23 -4.58 10.74
C PHE A 565 -18.32 -5.15 9.86
N GLY A 566 -18.27 -6.46 9.60
CA GLY A 566 -19.22 -7.19 8.78
C GLY A 566 -19.89 -8.34 9.54
N ASN A 567 -21.17 -8.58 9.29
CA ASN A 567 -21.95 -9.63 9.94
C ASN A 567 -21.64 -11.06 9.46
N ASN A 568 -21.21 -11.25 8.19
CA ASN A 568 -21.14 -12.58 7.53
C ASN A 568 -19.82 -12.87 6.77
N GLY A 569 -18.66 -12.42 7.26
CA GLY A 569 -17.35 -12.69 6.63
C GLY A 569 -16.74 -11.52 5.86
N SER A 570 -15.82 -11.82 4.93
CA SER A 570 -14.73 -10.93 4.48
C SER A 570 -15.15 -9.51 4.10
N ILE A 571 -14.56 -8.51 4.77
CA ILE A 571 -14.63 -7.10 4.39
C ILE A 571 -13.77 -6.90 3.13
N PRO A 572 -14.31 -6.37 2.01
CA PRO A 572 -13.54 -6.13 0.79
C PRO A 572 -12.30 -5.22 1.05
N PRO A 573 -11.07 -5.62 0.63
CA PRO A 573 -9.89 -4.77 0.79
C PRO A 573 -9.95 -3.54 -0.12
N GLY A 574 -9.59 -2.36 0.40
CA GLY A 574 -9.33 -1.16 -0.41
C GLY A 574 -10.52 -0.23 -0.69
N MET A 575 -11.69 -0.41 -0.07
CA MET A 575 -12.82 0.53 -0.22
C MET A 575 -12.81 1.62 0.86
N SER A 576 -12.82 2.90 0.45
CA SER A 576 -13.13 4.06 1.29
C SER A 576 -14.64 4.27 1.23
N VAL A 577 -15.37 4.09 2.34
CA VAL A 577 -16.81 4.35 2.38
C VAL A 577 -16.99 5.84 2.72
N SER A 578 -17.60 6.60 1.82
CA SER A 578 -17.90 8.03 2.01
C SER A 578 -19.15 8.29 2.86
N HIS A 579 -19.79 7.23 3.38
CA HIS A 579 -21.14 7.25 3.97
C HIS A 579 -21.24 6.28 5.16
N PRO A 580 -20.82 6.70 6.37
CA PRO A 580 -20.80 5.81 7.53
C PRO A 580 -22.21 5.43 8.02
N SER A 581 -22.33 4.27 8.69
CA SER A 581 -23.59 3.79 9.29
C SER A 581 -24.01 4.65 10.48
N GLY A 582 -23.04 5.21 11.20
CA GLY A 582 -23.26 6.20 12.24
C GLY A 582 -21.98 6.99 12.52
N MET A 583 -22.13 8.12 13.22
CA MET A 583 -21.01 8.96 13.66
C MET A 583 -21.10 9.19 15.15
N MET A 584 -19.96 9.10 15.83
CA MET A 584 -19.88 9.30 17.27
C MET A 584 -18.99 10.50 17.59
N PHE A 585 -19.56 11.49 18.27
CA PHE A 585 -18.89 12.70 18.72
C PHE A 585 -18.78 12.69 20.23
N MET A 586 -17.54 12.71 20.74
CA MET A 586 -17.27 12.73 22.18
C MET A 586 -17.63 14.06 22.86
N HIS A 587 -17.97 15.09 22.09
CA HIS A 587 -18.47 16.37 22.57
C HIS A 587 -19.24 17.07 21.46
N GLU A 588 -20.29 17.83 21.79
CA GLU A 588 -21.15 18.51 20.81
C GLU A 588 -20.41 19.52 19.93
N THR A 589 -19.34 20.12 20.43
CA THR A 589 -18.53 21.08 19.64
C THR A 589 -17.81 20.43 18.46
N LEU A 590 -17.55 19.12 18.50
CA LEU A 590 -16.85 18.40 17.43
C LEU A 590 -17.70 18.21 16.17
N VAL A 591 -19.00 18.45 16.28
CA VAL A 591 -19.94 18.46 15.16
C VAL A 591 -19.65 19.62 14.20
N TRP A 592 -19.08 20.71 14.71
CA TRP A 592 -18.85 21.93 13.95
C TRP A 592 -17.49 21.94 13.23
N PRO A 593 -17.40 22.61 12.06
CA PRO A 593 -16.17 22.67 11.27
C PRO A 593 -15.07 23.48 11.98
N ASP A 594 -15.45 24.56 12.68
CA ASP A 594 -14.57 25.49 13.38
C ASP A 594 -14.67 25.29 14.89
N HIS A 595 -13.75 24.52 15.48
CA HIS A 595 -13.68 24.40 16.94
C HIS A 595 -12.39 25.03 17.49
N ALA A 596 -12.54 26.02 18.37
CA ALA A 596 -11.55 26.45 19.36
C ALA A 596 -10.12 26.74 18.86
N GLY A 597 -9.95 27.39 17.70
CA GLY A 597 -8.64 27.91 17.26
C GLY A 597 -7.57 26.85 16.97
N LEU A 598 -7.96 25.58 16.87
CA LEU A 598 -7.06 24.46 16.53
C LEU A 598 -7.20 24.16 15.03
N ASP A 599 -6.07 24.08 14.32
CA ASP A 599 -6.04 23.83 12.87
C ASP A 599 -6.39 22.37 12.55
N TYR A 600 -7.67 22.12 12.29
CA TYR A 600 -8.21 20.81 11.92
C TYR A 600 -8.23 20.55 10.40
N SER A 601 -7.61 21.40 9.59
CA SER A 601 -7.63 21.34 8.11
C SER A 601 -7.01 20.06 7.52
N GLN A 602 -6.26 19.30 8.32
CA GLN A 602 -5.62 18.03 7.95
C GLN A 602 -6.59 16.82 8.00
N ILE A 603 -7.85 17.00 8.41
CA ILE A 603 -8.77 15.90 8.74
C ILE A 603 -9.95 15.92 7.80
N ARG A 604 -10.36 14.75 7.30
CA ARG A 604 -11.59 14.58 6.50
C ARG A 604 -12.90 14.81 7.28
N ARG A 605 -12.87 15.44 8.46
CA ARG A 605 -14.06 15.68 9.32
C ARG A 605 -15.13 16.50 8.58
N PRO A 606 -14.80 17.62 7.90
CA PRO A 606 -15.81 18.35 7.15
C PRO A 606 -16.41 17.50 6.02
N GLU A 607 -15.64 16.61 5.40
CA GLU A 607 -16.17 15.67 4.40
C GLU A 607 -17.13 14.64 5.01
N PHE A 608 -16.79 14.04 6.16
CA PHE A 608 -17.72 13.12 6.84
C PHE A 608 -19.01 13.81 7.30
N VAL A 609 -18.90 15.01 7.90
CA VAL A 609 -20.07 15.78 8.34
C VAL A 609 -20.95 16.17 7.15
N LYS A 610 -20.33 16.58 6.04
CA LYS A 610 -21.00 16.95 4.78
C LYS A 610 -21.76 15.79 4.13
N THR A 611 -21.19 14.60 4.13
CA THR A 611 -21.80 13.42 3.48
C THR A 611 -22.74 12.64 4.39
N PHE A 612 -22.65 12.83 5.71
CA PHE A 612 -23.51 12.17 6.69
C PHE A 612 -24.80 12.96 6.94
N ARG A 613 -25.83 12.65 6.15
CA ARG A 613 -27.17 13.26 6.24
C ARG A 613 -28.25 12.35 6.83
N SER A 614 -27.90 11.09 7.05
CA SER A 614 -28.79 10.09 7.65
C SER A 614 -27.98 9.05 8.41
N GLY A 615 -28.62 8.11 9.10
CA GLY A 615 -27.97 7.08 9.92
C GLY A 615 -28.09 7.34 11.43
N THR A 616 -27.09 6.93 12.20
CA THR A 616 -27.09 7.09 13.67
C THR A 616 -26.09 8.16 14.12
N LEU A 617 -26.59 9.30 14.60
CA LEU A 617 -25.81 10.39 15.19
C LEU A 617 -25.73 10.20 16.71
N MET A 618 -24.52 10.00 17.22
CA MET A 618 -24.25 9.81 18.66
C MET A 618 -23.43 10.99 19.17
N VAL A 619 -23.94 11.70 20.18
CA VAL A 619 -23.27 12.89 20.74
C VAL A 619 -23.20 12.76 22.26
N CYS A 620 -21.99 12.81 22.82
CA CYS A 620 -21.83 12.95 24.27
C CYS A 620 -22.15 14.40 24.66
N THR A 621 -23.31 14.60 25.28
CA THR A 621 -23.82 15.90 25.73
C THR A 621 -24.93 15.70 26.76
N SER A 622 -25.11 16.68 27.65
CA SER A 622 -26.23 16.75 28.59
C SER A 622 -27.54 17.16 27.93
N ARG A 623 -27.50 17.69 26.70
CA ARG A 623 -28.69 18.07 25.93
C ARG A 623 -29.54 16.88 25.52
N ALA A 624 -30.85 17.08 25.48
CA ALA A 624 -31.77 16.08 24.96
C ALA A 624 -31.53 15.89 23.44
N PRO A 625 -31.82 14.71 22.85
CA PRO A 625 -31.63 14.47 21.42
C PRO A 625 -32.31 15.50 20.50
N GLU A 626 -33.44 16.07 20.94
CA GLU A 626 -34.21 17.11 20.22
C GLU A 626 -33.49 18.47 20.18
N GLU A 627 -32.57 18.70 21.10
CA GLU A 627 -31.82 19.95 21.29
C GLU A 627 -30.42 19.89 20.63
N VAL A 628 -30.07 18.74 20.04
CA VAL A 628 -28.81 18.56 19.33
C VAL A 628 -28.86 19.31 18.00
N GLU A 629 -27.94 20.25 17.84
CA GLU A 629 -27.74 20.94 16.58
C GLU A 629 -26.78 20.17 15.67
N TYR A 630 -27.01 20.23 14.35
CA TYR A 630 -26.13 19.67 13.33
C TYR A 630 -25.92 20.69 12.20
N PRO A 631 -24.76 20.74 11.52
CA PRO A 631 -24.41 21.88 10.68
C PRO A 631 -25.21 21.91 9.38
N ILE A 632 -25.62 20.75 8.89
CA ILE A 632 -26.42 20.56 7.68
C ILE A 632 -27.68 19.76 8.03
N ASP A 633 -28.64 19.66 7.11
CA ASP A 633 -29.84 18.86 7.33
C ASP A 633 -29.49 17.39 7.61
N PHE A 634 -30.09 16.83 8.65
CA PHE A 634 -29.91 15.43 9.06
C PHE A 634 -31.25 14.76 9.38
N GLU A 635 -31.45 13.56 8.86
CA GLU A 635 -32.60 12.70 9.14
C GLU A 635 -32.17 11.30 9.57
N GLY A 636 -32.44 10.91 10.82
CA GLY A 636 -31.99 9.61 11.32
C GLY A 636 -32.23 9.38 12.81
N THR A 637 -31.43 8.49 13.41
CA THR A 637 -31.41 8.31 14.87
C THR A 637 -30.46 9.33 15.48
N VAL A 638 -30.89 10.01 16.55
CA VAL A 638 -30.02 10.85 17.39
C VAL A 638 -29.99 10.26 18.79
N ALA A 639 -28.80 10.03 19.33
CA ALA A 639 -28.62 9.49 20.67
C ALA A 639 -27.67 10.37 21.49
N THR A 640 -28.04 10.65 22.73
CA THR A 640 -27.24 11.48 23.64
C THR A 640 -27.07 10.85 25.01
N VAL A 641 -25.88 11.02 25.58
CA VAL A 641 -25.59 10.73 26.99
C VAL A 641 -24.57 11.72 27.53
N ASP A 642 -24.72 12.10 28.79
CA ASP A 642 -23.67 12.80 29.51
C ASP A 642 -22.69 11.79 30.11
N ALA A 643 -21.76 11.32 29.27
CA ALA A 643 -20.77 10.33 29.67
C ALA A 643 -19.83 10.85 30.77
N GLU A 644 -19.62 12.16 30.85
CA GLU A 644 -18.77 12.80 31.86
C GLU A 644 -19.47 12.83 33.22
N ALA A 645 -20.78 13.14 33.27
CA ALA A 645 -21.58 13.07 34.51
C ALA A 645 -21.74 11.63 35.03
N VAL A 646 -22.05 10.67 34.15
CA VAL A 646 -22.17 9.24 34.52
C VAL A 646 -20.91 8.74 35.23
N PHE A 647 -19.76 9.20 34.76
CA PHE A 647 -18.47 8.84 35.31
C PHE A 647 -18.18 9.56 36.63
N SER A 648 -18.41 10.87 36.69
CA SER A 648 -18.14 11.73 37.85
C SER A 648 -18.95 11.30 39.09
N GLU A 649 -20.21 10.90 38.91
CA GLU A 649 -21.07 10.40 40.00
C GLU A 649 -20.55 9.11 40.65
N LYS A 650 -19.82 8.26 39.89
CA LYS A 650 -19.36 6.95 40.36
C LYS A 650 -18.00 6.98 41.05
N LEU A 651 -17.22 8.05 40.91
CA LEU A 651 -15.80 8.04 41.29
C LEU A 651 -15.36 8.92 42.43
N SER A 652 -16.16 9.90 42.89
CA SER A 652 -15.76 10.85 43.94
C SER A 652 -14.43 11.59 43.67
N ILE A 653 -13.83 11.47 42.48
CA ILE A 653 -12.55 12.05 42.03
C ILE A 653 -12.69 12.40 40.53
N GLN A 654 -12.38 13.66 40.17
CA GLN A 654 -12.41 14.29 38.82
C GLN A 654 -11.39 13.67 37.81
N PRO A 655 -11.58 13.78 36.47
CA PRO A 655 -12.26 12.75 35.67
C PRO A 655 -11.36 11.89 34.76
N ALA A 656 -11.69 10.61 34.69
CA ALA A 656 -11.09 9.61 33.80
C ALA A 656 -11.83 9.48 32.44
N PRO A 657 -11.37 8.62 31.49
CA PRO A 657 -11.60 8.83 30.07
C PRO A 657 -13.05 8.55 29.65
N SER A 658 -13.78 9.61 29.28
CA SER A 658 -15.18 9.56 28.81
C SER A 658 -15.42 8.64 27.60
N GLY A 659 -14.39 8.34 26.80
CA GLY A 659 -14.49 7.47 25.62
C GLY A 659 -14.94 6.05 25.88
N ILE A 660 -14.49 5.42 26.97
CA ILE A 660 -14.85 4.03 27.28
C ILE A 660 -16.31 3.96 27.74
N THR A 661 -16.71 4.88 28.62
CA THR A 661 -18.10 5.03 29.09
C THR A 661 -19.08 5.24 27.94
N ALA A 662 -18.67 5.99 26.92
CA ALA A 662 -19.50 6.29 25.76
C ALA A 662 -19.77 5.06 24.86
N LEU A 663 -19.14 3.90 25.12
CA LEU A 663 -19.57 2.64 24.50
C LEU A 663 -21.00 2.24 24.92
N GLY A 664 -21.48 2.67 26.09
CA GLY A 664 -22.88 2.49 26.47
C GLY A 664 -23.85 3.24 25.55
N LEU A 665 -23.47 4.47 25.15
CA LEU A 665 -24.17 5.25 24.12
C LEU A 665 -24.17 4.54 22.77
N PHE A 666 -23.02 3.99 22.37
CA PHE A 666 -22.90 3.24 21.13
C PHE A 666 -23.92 2.09 21.08
N VAL A 667 -23.91 1.23 22.10
CA VAL A 667 -24.80 0.06 22.17
C VAL A 667 -26.28 0.48 22.15
N ALA A 668 -26.66 1.47 22.97
CA ALA A 668 -28.05 1.96 23.03
C ALA A 668 -28.51 2.57 21.70
N ALA A 669 -27.62 3.26 20.98
CA ALA A 669 -27.95 3.89 19.70
C ALA A 669 -28.06 2.86 18.56
N THR A 670 -27.18 1.85 18.54
CA THR A 670 -27.09 0.86 17.46
C THR A 670 -27.99 -0.35 17.62
N GLY A 671 -28.47 -0.66 18.83
CA GLY A 671 -29.25 -1.87 19.09
C GLY A 671 -28.40 -3.14 18.95
N ASP A 672 -28.90 -4.15 18.23
CA ASP A 672 -28.36 -5.52 18.17
C ASP A 672 -27.03 -5.68 17.38
N LEU A 673 -26.30 -4.60 17.09
CA LEU A 673 -25.01 -4.71 16.40
C LEU A 673 -23.92 -5.32 17.29
N VAL A 674 -23.98 -5.06 18.59
CA VAL A 674 -23.13 -5.65 19.63
C VAL A 674 -23.86 -5.63 20.97
N SER A 675 -23.82 -6.72 21.73
CA SER A 675 -24.48 -6.77 23.04
C SER A 675 -23.75 -5.94 24.11
N ILE A 676 -24.51 -5.46 25.09
CA ILE A 676 -23.95 -4.76 26.25
C ILE A 676 -23.08 -5.71 27.09
N GLU A 677 -23.44 -7.00 27.13
CA GLU A 677 -22.67 -8.07 27.76
C GLU A 677 -21.30 -8.23 27.10
N ALA A 678 -21.23 -8.34 25.77
CA ALA A 678 -19.96 -8.49 25.05
C ALA A 678 -19.02 -7.29 25.28
N ILE A 679 -19.57 -6.07 25.32
CA ILE A 679 -18.77 -4.87 25.62
C ILE A 679 -18.25 -4.88 27.05
N LYS A 680 -19.06 -5.29 28.02
CA LYS A 680 -18.64 -5.40 29.42
C LYS A 680 -17.60 -6.50 29.61
N GLU A 681 -17.78 -7.67 29.00
CA GLU A 681 -16.81 -8.76 29.03
C GLU A 681 -15.49 -8.35 28.36
N ALA A 682 -15.54 -7.69 27.20
CA ALA A 682 -14.37 -7.16 26.53
C ALA A 682 -13.63 -6.13 27.39
N THR A 683 -14.36 -5.28 28.13
CA THR A 683 -13.81 -4.30 29.08
C THR A 683 -13.14 -5.00 30.26
N LEU A 684 -13.80 -6.00 30.86
CA LEU A 684 -13.27 -6.82 31.96
C LEU A 684 -12.03 -7.63 31.54
N GLY A 685 -11.97 -8.07 30.28
CA GLY A 685 -10.85 -8.78 29.68
C GLY A 685 -9.73 -7.88 29.14
N TYR A 686 -9.84 -6.55 29.25
CA TYR A 686 -8.86 -5.63 28.69
C TYR A 686 -7.66 -5.40 29.61
N GLU A 687 -6.74 -6.36 29.65
CA GLU A 687 -5.59 -6.45 30.59
C GLU A 687 -4.63 -5.25 30.65
N ARG A 688 -4.75 -4.28 29.71
CA ARG A 688 -4.00 -3.01 29.82
C ARG A 688 -4.52 -2.11 30.94
N LEU A 689 -5.76 -2.31 31.37
CA LEU A 689 -6.35 -1.60 32.50
C LEU A 689 -6.32 -2.49 33.75
N SER A 690 -6.10 -1.89 34.92
CA SER A 690 -6.13 -2.61 36.19
C SER A 690 -7.51 -3.23 36.45
N LYS A 691 -7.55 -4.27 37.28
CA LYS A 691 -8.82 -4.95 37.64
C LYS A 691 -9.91 -3.96 38.08
N ARG A 692 -9.55 -3.03 38.97
CA ARG A 692 -10.46 -2.01 39.49
C ARG A 692 -10.95 -1.08 38.38
N VAL A 693 -10.06 -0.59 37.50
CA VAL A 693 -10.42 0.31 36.40
C VAL A 693 -11.35 -0.40 35.40
N ARG A 694 -11.14 -1.69 35.14
CA ARG A 694 -12.02 -2.49 34.27
C ARG A 694 -13.42 -2.67 34.86
N GLU A 695 -13.53 -3.07 36.12
CA GLU A 695 -14.80 -3.25 36.83
C GLU A 695 -15.61 -1.95 36.85
N LEU A 696 -14.94 -0.83 37.11
CA LEU A 696 -15.57 0.48 37.12
C LEU A 696 -16.04 0.92 35.72
N ASN A 697 -15.20 0.80 34.69
CA ASN A 697 -15.60 1.15 33.33
C ASN A 697 -16.77 0.28 32.86
N ALA A 698 -16.80 -1.02 33.19
CA ALA A 698 -17.93 -1.88 32.89
C ALA A 698 -19.23 -1.41 33.58
N ALA A 699 -19.14 -0.91 34.82
CA ALA A 699 -20.28 -0.32 35.52
C ALA A 699 -20.72 1.03 34.90
N CYS A 700 -19.78 1.90 34.53
CA CYS A 700 -20.08 3.17 33.86
C CYS A 700 -20.71 2.96 32.47
N ILE A 701 -20.24 1.97 31.70
CA ILE A 701 -20.84 1.57 30.42
C ILE A 701 -22.30 1.17 30.60
N GLN A 702 -22.62 0.37 31.63
CA GLN A 702 -23.98 -0.04 31.94
C GLN A 702 -24.88 1.17 32.25
N VAL A 703 -24.42 2.08 33.11
CA VAL A 703 -25.19 3.29 33.47
C VAL A 703 -25.35 4.21 32.25
N ALA A 704 -24.31 4.36 31.43
CA ALA A 704 -24.39 5.14 30.20
C ALA A 704 -25.39 4.53 29.21
N TYR A 705 -25.41 3.20 29.06
CA TYR A 705 -26.41 2.50 28.25
C TYR A 705 -27.83 2.79 28.75
N GLU A 706 -28.08 2.68 30.05
CA GLU A 706 -29.40 2.93 30.66
C GLU A 706 -29.85 4.40 30.58
N ARG A 707 -28.92 5.35 30.68
CA ARG A 707 -29.21 6.80 30.64
C ARG A 707 -29.17 7.39 29.24
N THR A 708 -28.78 6.61 28.22
CA THR A 708 -28.76 7.09 26.85
C THR A 708 -30.18 7.38 26.39
N ARG A 709 -30.40 8.62 25.95
CA ARG A 709 -31.66 9.04 25.34
C ARG A 709 -31.54 8.85 23.84
N VAL A 710 -32.51 8.17 23.23
CA VAL A 710 -32.52 7.87 21.80
C VAL A 710 -33.79 8.42 21.17
N LEU A 711 -33.64 9.31 20.20
CA LEU A 711 -34.70 9.80 19.35
C LEU A 711 -34.58 9.16 17.97
N ARG A 712 -35.55 8.32 17.62
CA ARG A 712 -35.64 7.70 16.29
C ARG A 712 -36.36 8.64 15.33
N ASN A 713 -35.98 8.63 14.05
CA ASN A 713 -36.58 9.44 12.98
C ASN A 713 -36.54 10.96 13.27
N ALA A 714 -35.48 11.42 13.92
CA ALA A 714 -35.23 12.83 14.14
C ALA A 714 -35.01 13.55 12.80
N LYS A 715 -35.54 14.77 12.67
CA LYS A 715 -35.28 15.68 11.56
C LYS A 715 -34.65 16.94 12.11
N ILE A 716 -33.34 17.07 11.95
CA ILE A 716 -32.58 18.26 12.35
C ILE A 716 -32.45 19.15 11.11
N LYS A 717 -32.97 20.37 11.20
CA LYS A 717 -32.73 21.39 10.18
C LYS A 717 -31.34 21.99 10.40
N GLY A 718 -30.49 21.89 9.39
CA GLY A 718 -29.12 22.39 9.41
C GLY A 718 -29.07 23.90 9.54
N ARG A 719 -28.00 24.39 10.19
CA ARG A 719 -27.72 25.83 10.27
C ARG A 719 -27.21 26.39 8.95
N PHE A 720 -26.57 25.56 8.13
CA PHE A 720 -25.98 25.93 6.85
C PHE A 720 -26.56 25.07 5.72
N SER A 721 -26.75 25.68 4.56
CA SER A 721 -26.84 24.92 3.32
C SER A 721 -25.51 24.19 3.06
N THR A 722 -25.53 23.21 2.16
CA THR A 722 -24.32 22.46 1.80
C THR A 722 -23.25 23.35 1.17
N GLU A 723 -23.68 24.35 0.41
CA GLU A 723 -22.81 25.32 -0.26
C GLU A 723 -22.16 26.27 0.76
N GLU A 724 -22.94 26.78 1.71
CA GLU A 724 -22.43 27.60 2.81
C GLU A 724 -21.48 26.82 3.70
N PHE A 725 -21.82 25.56 4.04
CA PHE A 725 -20.95 24.68 4.82
C PHE A 725 -19.61 24.43 4.09
N ASN A 726 -19.62 24.20 2.78
CA ASN A 726 -18.39 24.05 1.99
C ASN A 726 -17.55 25.33 1.95
N ALA A 727 -18.19 26.50 1.95
CA ALA A 727 -17.51 27.79 1.90
C ALA A 727 -16.79 28.14 3.23
N ILE A 728 -17.28 27.59 4.36
CA ILE A 728 -16.69 27.77 5.69
C ILE A 728 -15.73 26.63 6.08
N ALA A 729 -15.96 25.40 5.60
CA ALA A 729 -15.20 24.17 5.90
C ALA A 729 -13.69 24.19 5.52
N GLY A 730 -13.17 25.31 5.02
CA GLY A 730 -11.76 25.50 4.67
C GLY A 730 -11.17 26.88 5.05
N ARG A 731 -11.87 27.68 5.86
CA ARG A 731 -11.36 28.97 6.36
C ARG A 731 -10.75 28.78 7.76
N GLN A 732 -9.70 29.54 8.11
CA GLN A 732 -9.37 29.74 9.52
C GLN A 732 -10.43 30.64 10.16
N PRO A 733 -10.81 30.42 11.43
CA PRO A 733 -11.92 31.13 12.04
C PRO A 733 -11.65 32.64 12.11
N SER A 734 -12.63 33.45 11.70
CA SER A 734 -12.67 34.87 12.05
C SER A 734 -13.18 35.03 13.49
N SER A 735 -12.57 35.95 14.23
CA SER A 735 -12.86 36.22 15.66
C SER A 735 -14.31 36.55 16.00
N GLU A 736 -15.16 36.79 15.00
CA GLU A 736 -16.58 37.15 15.16
C GLU A 736 -17.50 35.96 15.44
N PHE A 737 -17.09 34.72 15.16
CA PHE A 737 -17.92 33.52 15.43
C PHE A 737 -17.81 33.01 16.88
N ILE A 738 -16.86 33.53 17.65
CA ILE A 738 -16.64 33.16 19.05
C ILE A 738 -17.60 33.96 19.93
N THR A 739 -18.85 33.52 19.99
CA THR A 739 -19.77 33.99 21.02
C THR A 739 -19.25 33.62 22.42
N SER A 740 -19.62 34.42 23.41
CA SER A 740 -19.06 34.47 24.77
C SER A 740 -19.11 33.16 25.58
N LEU A 741 -19.72 32.09 25.08
CA LEU A 741 -19.69 30.73 25.66
C LEU A 741 -18.40 29.96 25.34
N GLU A 742 -17.65 30.33 24.30
CA GLU A 742 -16.48 29.56 23.84
C GLU A 742 -15.18 29.93 24.56
N LYS A 743 -15.11 31.10 25.20
CA LYS A 743 -13.94 31.47 26.01
C LYS A 743 -13.81 30.65 27.30
N SER A 744 -14.89 30.04 27.78
CA SER A 744 -14.86 29.13 28.94
C SER A 744 -14.51 27.68 28.60
N ALA A 745 -14.70 27.25 27.34
CA ALA A 745 -14.53 25.84 26.96
C ALA A 745 -13.08 25.43 26.67
N SER A 746 -12.15 26.38 26.50
CA SER A 746 -10.76 26.06 26.13
C SER A 746 -9.87 25.58 27.28
N THR A 747 -10.36 25.58 28.54
CA THR A 747 -9.55 25.15 29.70
C THR A 747 -10.32 24.45 30.83
N SER A 748 -11.65 24.28 30.79
CA SER A 748 -12.41 23.79 31.96
C SER A 748 -12.41 22.27 32.17
N TRP A 749 -11.80 21.46 31.30
CA TRP A 749 -11.90 19.98 31.37
C TRP A 749 -10.69 19.29 32.02
N ARG A 750 -9.65 20.05 32.41
CA ARG A 750 -8.46 19.53 33.11
C ARG A 750 -8.22 20.36 34.36
N GLU A 751 -8.88 20.01 35.46
CA GLU A 751 -8.65 20.69 36.75
C GLU A 751 -7.26 20.32 37.31
N PHE A 752 -6.84 19.07 37.11
CA PHE A 752 -5.56 18.55 37.58
C PHE A 752 -4.78 17.85 36.45
N LEU A 753 -3.46 17.89 36.53
CA LEU A 753 -2.51 17.20 35.65
C LEU A 753 -1.48 16.42 36.47
N PRO A 754 -1.06 15.24 36.00
CA PRO A 754 -0.07 14.43 36.70
C PRO A 754 1.36 15.01 36.60
N VAL A 755 2.10 14.90 37.69
CA VAL A 755 3.52 15.26 37.82
C VAL A 755 4.25 14.03 38.36
N CYS A 756 5.40 13.70 37.76
CA CYS A 756 6.20 12.53 38.13
C CYS A 756 7.43 12.94 38.95
N ASP A 757 7.55 12.37 40.14
CA ASP A 757 8.78 12.40 40.95
C ASP A 757 9.65 11.19 40.56
N VAL A 758 10.54 11.38 39.56
CA VAL A 758 11.41 10.32 39.05
C VAL A 758 12.33 9.77 40.14
N GLY A 759 12.70 10.60 41.13
CA GLY A 759 13.50 10.16 42.28
C GLY A 759 12.79 9.18 43.22
N LYS A 760 11.45 9.11 43.18
CA LYS A 760 10.64 8.09 43.88
C LYS A 760 10.27 6.90 42.98
N CYS A 761 10.44 7.02 41.66
CA CYS A 761 10.04 5.98 40.73
C CYS A 761 11.10 4.86 40.72
N VAL A 762 10.72 3.64 41.12
CA VAL A 762 11.61 2.46 41.04
C VAL A 762 11.16 1.43 39.99
N CYS A 763 10.20 1.80 39.13
CA CYS A 763 9.66 0.90 38.13
C CYS A 763 10.59 0.77 36.91
N ALA A 764 11.12 -0.43 36.63
CA ALA A 764 11.90 -0.72 35.43
C ALA A 764 11.09 -0.49 34.13
N GLU A 765 9.79 -0.75 34.18
CA GLU A 765 8.81 -0.33 33.18
C GLU A 765 7.65 0.37 33.89
N CYS A 766 7.33 1.60 33.48
CA CYS A 766 6.32 2.42 34.17
C CYS A 766 4.91 1.81 34.04
N ILE A 767 4.36 1.28 35.13
CA ILE A 767 2.97 0.76 35.20
C ILE A 767 1.97 1.85 34.80
N ALA A 768 2.21 3.10 35.21
CA ALA A 768 1.38 4.23 34.82
C ALA A 768 1.39 4.48 33.29
N ALA A 769 2.47 4.15 32.58
CA ALA A 769 2.52 4.19 31.11
C ALA A 769 1.67 3.08 30.48
N TYR A 770 1.75 1.86 31.04
CA TYR A 770 0.96 0.72 30.58
C TYR A 770 -0.55 0.92 30.79
N SER A 771 -0.91 1.46 31.96
CA SER A 771 -2.31 1.71 32.38
C SER A 771 -2.87 3.05 31.94
N CYS A 772 -2.09 3.89 31.22
CA CYS A 772 -2.56 5.16 30.69
C CYS A 772 -3.62 4.93 29.59
N PRO A 773 -4.89 5.33 29.79
CA PRO A 773 -5.94 5.09 28.80
C PRO A 773 -5.78 5.94 27.53
N GLU A 774 -5.02 7.04 27.61
CA GLU A 774 -4.72 7.95 26.50
C GLU A 774 -3.41 7.58 25.77
N GLY A 775 -2.55 6.77 26.40
CA GLY A 775 -1.21 6.44 25.90
C GLY A 775 -0.30 7.67 25.73
N VAL A 776 -0.41 8.66 26.63
CA VAL A 776 0.36 9.92 26.62
C VAL A 776 1.59 9.88 27.51
N ILE A 777 1.74 8.82 28.31
CA ILE A 777 2.90 8.57 29.15
C ILE A 777 3.80 7.60 28.41
N THR A 778 5.06 7.99 28.22
CA THR A 778 6.09 7.17 27.58
C THR A 778 7.25 6.96 28.54
N TRP A 779 7.67 5.70 28.64
CA TRP A 779 8.88 5.29 29.35
C TRP A 779 9.75 4.56 28.32
N ARG A 780 10.85 5.19 27.90
CA ARG A 780 11.81 4.62 26.93
C ARG A 780 13.22 4.94 27.39
N ASP A 781 14.11 3.96 27.36
CA ASP A 781 15.52 4.16 27.71
C ASP A 781 15.72 4.86 29.07
N GLU A 782 14.93 4.47 30.07
CA GLU A 782 14.91 5.06 31.43
C GLU A 782 14.43 6.52 31.52
N GLU A 783 13.91 7.08 30.43
CA GLU A 783 13.41 8.45 30.36
C GLU A 783 11.87 8.49 30.44
N PHE A 784 11.35 9.15 31.50
CA PHE A 784 9.93 9.44 31.66
C PHE A 784 9.54 10.67 30.82
N SER A 785 8.50 10.55 30.02
CA SER A 785 7.91 11.69 29.32
C SER A 785 6.39 11.63 29.34
N LEU A 786 5.77 12.80 29.45
CA LEU A 786 4.32 12.93 29.48
C LEU A 786 3.88 14.03 28.52
N ASP A 787 3.02 13.66 27.59
CA ASP A 787 2.46 14.59 26.61
C ASP A 787 1.27 15.36 27.23
N TYR A 788 1.58 16.51 27.82
CA TYR A 788 0.60 17.36 28.49
C TYR A 788 -0.44 17.96 27.54
N ASP A 789 -0.14 18.09 26.25
CA ASP A 789 -1.10 18.59 25.27
C ASP A 789 -2.27 17.61 25.10
N PHE A 790 -2.02 16.31 25.33
CA PHE A 790 -3.02 15.25 25.17
C PHE A 790 -3.47 14.62 26.50
N CYS A 791 -2.79 14.90 27.61
CA CYS A 791 -3.15 14.35 28.93
C CYS A 791 -4.51 14.84 29.45
N LYS A 792 -5.44 13.93 29.74
CA LYS A 792 -6.79 14.27 30.22
C LYS A 792 -6.90 14.62 31.71
N GLY A 793 -5.83 14.43 32.48
CA GLY A 793 -5.89 14.69 33.92
C GLY A 793 -6.63 13.61 34.73
N CYS A 794 -6.75 12.39 34.19
CA CYS A 794 -7.60 11.33 34.76
C CYS A 794 -7.19 10.72 36.08
N GLY A 795 -5.97 10.99 36.54
CA GLY A 795 -5.46 10.41 37.78
C GLY A 795 -5.19 8.90 37.75
N THR A 796 -5.50 8.16 36.67
CA THR A 796 -5.20 6.71 36.57
C THR A 796 -3.72 6.44 36.83
N CYS A 797 -2.84 7.27 36.27
CA CYS A 797 -1.40 7.16 36.50
C CYS A 797 -0.98 7.41 37.95
N ALA A 798 -1.66 8.29 38.69
CA ALA A 798 -1.41 8.54 40.10
C ALA A 798 -1.93 7.41 40.99
N GLN A 799 -3.12 6.89 40.69
CA GLN A 799 -3.76 5.82 41.46
C GLN A 799 -3.10 4.46 41.27
N GLU A 800 -2.60 4.17 40.07
CA GLU A 800 -1.96 2.89 39.73
C GLU A 800 -0.45 2.90 39.97
N CYS A 801 0.13 4.03 40.42
CA CYS A 801 1.55 4.10 40.73
C CYS A 801 1.81 3.44 42.10
N PRO A 802 2.49 2.27 42.15
CA PRO A 802 2.72 1.56 43.42
C PRO A 802 3.59 2.37 44.39
N GLU A 803 4.49 3.19 43.86
CA GLU A 803 5.44 4.00 44.62
C GLU A 803 4.91 5.39 44.99
N ASN A 804 3.69 5.73 44.58
CA ASN A 804 3.14 7.09 44.69
C ASN A 804 4.07 8.17 44.09
N ALA A 805 4.86 7.81 43.08
CA ALA A 805 5.74 8.72 42.34
C ALA A 805 4.95 9.68 41.43
N MET A 806 3.65 9.43 41.21
CA MET A 806 2.76 10.24 40.39
C MET A 806 1.78 11.00 41.27
N THR A 807 1.79 12.34 41.18
CA THR A 807 0.86 13.20 41.94
C THR A 807 0.02 14.07 41.00
N MET A 808 -1.23 14.32 41.37
CA MET A 808 -2.12 15.20 40.62
C MET A 808 -1.98 16.63 41.15
N VAL A 809 -1.62 17.56 40.27
CA VAL A 809 -1.37 18.98 40.59
C VAL A 809 -2.31 19.85 39.77
N LEU A 810 -2.69 21.02 40.28
CA LEU A 810 -3.55 21.96 39.55
C LEU A 810 -3.00 22.23 38.14
N ALA A 811 -3.85 22.08 37.13
CA ALA A 811 -3.43 22.17 35.74
C ALA A 811 -2.84 23.55 35.40
N GLU A 812 -3.35 24.63 35.98
CA GLU A 812 -2.80 25.98 35.83
C GLU A 812 -1.33 26.07 36.27
N THR A 813 -0.94 25.35 37.31
CA THR A 813 0.42 25.32 37.84
C THR A 813 1.34 24.57 36.88
N VAL A 814 0.89 23.40 36.41
CA VAL A 814 1.64 22.56 35.46
C VAL A 814 1.82 23.28 34.12
N LEU A 815 0.73 23.75 33.52
CA LEU A 815 0.76 24.46 32.23
C LEU A 815 1.52 25.78 32.33
N GLY A 816 1.43 26.50 33.46
CA GLY A 816 2.19 27.71 33.73
C GLY A 816 3.71 27.47 33.80
N ASN A 817 4.15 26.31 34.27
CA ASN A 817 5.56 25.92 34.26
C ASN A 817 6.04 25.52 32.86
N ILE A 818 5.22 24.81 32.08
CA ILE A 818 5.52 24.47 30.67
C ILE A 818 5.69 25.74 29.83
N ALA A 819 4.77 26.71 29.96
CA ALA A 819 4.83 27.97 29.23
C ALA A 819 6.08 28.81 29.53
N LYS A 820 6.69 28.61 30.71
CA LYS A 820 7.93 29.27 31.15
C LYS A 820 9.19 28.47 30.79
N GLY A 821 9.08 27.38 30.04
CA GLY A 821 10.19 26.50 29.68
C GLY A 821 10.78 25.71 30.85
N ARG A 822 10.01 25.52 31.94
CA ARG A 822 10.45 24.80 33.16
C ARG A 822 9.91 23.37 33.21
N GLN A 823 10.00 22.65 32.09
CA GLN A 823 9.54 21.25 32.03
C GLN A 823 10.32 20.34 32.98
N ASP A 824 11.60 20.64 33.20
CA ASP A 824 12.51 19.95 34.11
C ASP A 824 12.10 20.04 35.60
N GLN A 825 11.17 20.95 35.95
CA GLN A 825 10.60 21.05 37.29
C GLN A 825 9.31 20.22 37.47
N LEU A 826 8.79 19.65 36.38
CA LEU A 826 7.60 18.78 36.34
C LEU A 826 7.97 17.29 36.32
N ILE A 827 9.25 16.99 36.14
CA ILE A 827 9.84 15.65 36.13
C ILE A 827 11.06 15.78 37.07
N GLY A 828 10.97 15.24 38.28
CA GLY A 828 12.04 15.42 39.27
C GLY A 828 13.41 15.00 38.72
N SER A 829 14.47 15.79 38.97
CA SER A 829 15.84 15.45 38.56
C SER A 829 16.39 14.32 39.44
N GLY A 830 16.10 13.07 39.07
CA GLY A 830 16.72 11.88 39.63
C GLY A 830 17.76 11.33 38.66
N GLY A 831 19.03 11.29 39.05
CA GLY A 831 20.06 10.59 38.30
C GLY A 831 19.89 9.08 38.47
N HIS A 832 19.65 8.37 37.36
CA HIS A 832 19.89 6.95 37.25
C HIS A 832 21.17 6.70 36.47
#